data_AF-A0A9D7P076-F1
#
_entry.id   AF-A0A9D7P076-F1
#
_cell.length_a   1.000
_cell.length_b   1.000
_cell.length_c   1.000
_cell.angle_alpha   90.00
_cell.angle_beta   90.00
_cell.angle_gamma   90.00
#
_symmetry.space_group_name_H-M   'P 1'
#
loop_
_entity.id
_entity.type
_entity.pdbx_description
1 polymer ?
#
loop_
_entity_poly.entity_id
_entity_poly.type
_entity_poly.pdbx_seq_one_letter_code
_entity_poly.pdbx_strand_id
1 'polypeptide(L)'
;MRSLCLLLLVVFAGTLRAQADNLDVPNSTQGWHLSPHGTIRVLVLFAEVDWDVDRSKDPAPPDLEHWPSGQLPRWKDELFDPRPLSTPRAEISRYYHDISLGRYSVLGDYVDRLIIIKQSDHPGVTSAHGIGALVAREASSTGDLQTRHGLSITDFDLWKDGGQPGMPKLAGPDDPYRYDHVMVIVRNNGLTHGQGSTDPGSIGKLFGHESDTQSRFGAMNGLPFEILKHEFNHLLLGGNNFHSGGGNAAQFNSFFLTLQGGHSMMGASGSALLTASGWDRDRLGWSASDARYRMNARDALGKPINGDLDPFAGDTGTYLIRDFVSTGDVIRIRLPFIPDDRYQQWLWLENHQGRAFNGSPTDVFHYQQLACVDSVPPGLVAYIQVDRDQRNGKDLYGGYADYLRPLPANGLYDLRLFGEAVSDCPYPGQRSMAYALLPERANPFTGNHELELPLFDRNGDGKLMRGEHLVPNSRVENGVVRHRAGFYGSPEHLFTLNGERVLGMATNPTSAAQLTLVSSGSRAQHGGKAPDVRATYLNGIRVELLDAVPGGSLKVHIRNDDTVIDRDVRWCSDSIVLPPLRGRDGRSLTVQGNATLLLDRSMTPTRLSDPEVVDGITYFAPVTQFTLLSGAHLHVRSGSTLALRKGSVIHLMPGAYLQVEDGASLTLERDCRIVVHGDARVTTKAKVGRKLKKKGQLINAQ
;
A
#
# COMPACT_ATOMS: atom_id res chain seq x y z
N MET A 1 -37.45 55.27 17.27
CA MET A 1 -37.39 53.92 17.90
C MET A 1 -37.52 52.80 16.87
N ARG A 2 -36.62 52.70 15.88
CA ARG A 2 -36.59 51.60 14.87
C ARG A 2 -35.17 51.22 14.41
N SER A 3 -34.14 51.58 15.18
CA SER A 3 -32.74 51.35 14.80
C SER A 3 -31.88 50.67 15.87
N LEU A 4 -32.50 50.11 16.93
CA LEU A 4 -31.76 49.48 18.03
C LEU A 4 -31.93 47.95 18.13
N CYS A 5 -32.76 47.32 17.29
CA CYS A 5 -32.99 45.87 17.33
C CYS A 5 -32.18 45.06 16.31
N LEU A 6 -31.40 45.69 15.42
CA LEU A 6 -30.60 44.97 14.42
C LEU A 6 -29.14 44.72 14.85
N LEU A 7 -28.68 45.32 15.95
CA LEU A 7 -27.29 45.19 16.41
C LEU A 7 -27.06 44.04 17.42
N LEU A 8 -28.13 43.40 17.89
CA LEU A 8 -28.07 42.31 18.90
C LEU A 8 -28.17 40.90 18.30
N LEU A 9 -28.36 40.77 16.98
CA LEU A 9 -28.40 39.48 16.27
C LEU A 9 -27.11 39.15 15.49
N VAL A 10 -26.12 40.06 15.46
CA VAL A 10 -24.84 39.87 14.74
C VAL A 10 -23.66 39.58 15.70
N VAL A 11 -23.87 39.61 17.01
CA VAL A 11 -22.79 39.37 18.01
C VAL A 11 -22.78 37.93 18.57
N PHE A 12 -23.74 37.07 18.21
CA PHE A 12 -23.79 35.67 18.67
C PHE A 12 -23.55 34.60 17.58
N ALA A 13 -23.20 34.98 16.36
CA ALA A 13 -22.87 34.04 15.28
C ALA A 13 -21.36 33.71 15.18
N GLY A 14 -20.57 34.03 16.22
CA GLY A 14 -19.11 34.04 16.18
C GLY A 14 -18.37 32.93 16.94
N THR A 15 -19.05 31.98 17.60
CA THR A 15 -18.39 30.90 18.36
C THR A 15 -19.27 29.65 18.50
N LEU A 16 -19.76 29.09 17.40
CA LEU A 16 -20.09 27.67 17.36
C LEU A 16 -18.98 26.96 16.59
N ARG A 17 -17.82 26.79 17.24
CA ARG A 17 -17.02 25.60 16.95
C ARG A 17 -17.90 24.44 17.39
N ALA A 18 -18.55 23.77 16.44
CA ALA A 18 -18.97 22.41 16.65
C ALA A 18 -17.69 21.57 16.83
N GLN A 19 -17.14 21.61 18.05
CA GLN A 19 -16.24 20.57 18.52
C GLN A 19 -17.17 19.37 18.70
N ALA A 20 -17.10 18.43 17.75
CA ALA A 20 -17.92 17.24 17.81
C ALA A 20 -17.70 16.52 19.15
N ASP A 21 -18.81 16.02 19.68
CA ASP A 21 -19.00 15.20 20.87
C ASP A 21 -18.26 13.84 20.76
N ASN A 22 -16.96 13.87 20.48
CA ASN A 22 -16.15 12.72 20.08
C ASN A 22 -15.32 12.11 21.23
N LEU A 23 -15.55 12.51 22.49
CA LEU A 23 -14.78 11.94 23.60
C LEU A 23 -15.12 10.47 23.87
N ASP A 24 -16.28 9.98 23.40
CA ASP A 24 -16.77 8.61 23.63
C ASP A 24 -16.74 7.70 22.39
N VAL A 25 -16.32 8.21 21.23
CA VAL A 25 -16.28 7.43 19.97
C VAL A 25 -14.82 7.17 19.60
N PRO A 26 -14.38 5.90 19.54
CA PRO A 26 -13.02 5.57 19.14
C PRO A 26 -12.67 6.16 17.77
N ASN A 27 -11.50 6.80 17.68
CA ASN A 27 -10.96 7.44 16.50
C ASN A 27 -9.50 7.03 16.26
N SER A 28 -9.14 6.67 15.03
CA SER A 28 -7.79 6.18 14.72
C SER A 28 -6.67 7.16 14.93
N THR A 29 -6.96 8.47 14.86
CA THR A 29 -5.95 9.50 15.12
C THR A 29 -5.49 9.49 16.57
N GLN A 30 -6.14 8.72 17.47
CA GLN A 30 -5.73 8.54 18.86
C GLN A 30 -4.87 7.27 19.09
N GLY A 31 -4.48 6.59 18.00
CA GLY A 31 -3.61 5.41 18.02
C GLY A 31 -4.23 4.19 18.69
N TRP A 32 -3.54 3.05 18.58
CA TRP A 32 -4.00 1.78 19.13
C TRP A 32 -3.66 1.68 20.63
N HIS A 33 -2.47 1.20 20.96
CA HIS A 33 -1.97 1.11 22.33
C HIS A 33 -1.23 2.37 22.75
N LEU A 34 -0.40 2.92 21.86
CA LEU A 34 0.37 4.13 22.10
C LEU A 34 -0.30 5.37 21.50
N SER A 35 0.01 6.53 22.08
CA SER A 35 -0.32 7.82 21.47
C SER A 35 0.51 8.00 20.20
N PRO A 36 -0.09 8.36 19.05
CA PRO A 36 0.67 8.72 17.85
C PRO A 36 1.06 10.20 17.87
N HIS A 37 0.89 10.91 18.98
CA HIS A 37 1.17 12.35 19.11
C HIS A 37 2.04 12.63 20.32
N GLY A 38 2.77 13.74 20.28
CA GLY A 38 3.60 14.18 21.40
C GLY A 38 4.94 13.45 21.45
N THR A 39 5.43 13.17 22.65
CA THR A 39 6.73 12.51 22.85
C THR A 39 6.55 11.23 23.62
N ILE A 40 7.14 10.15 23.13
CA ILE A 40 7.37 8.91 23.89
C ILE A 40 8.87 8.73 24.04
N ARG A 41 9.31 8.14 25.16
CA ARG A 41 10.71 7.77 25.35
C ARG A 41 10.84 6.27 25.60
N VAL A 42 11.64 5.62 24.77
CA VAL A 42 11.87 4.16 24.82
C VAL A 42 13.10 3.87 25.68
N LEU A 43 12.96 2.98 26.66
CA LEU A 43 14.13 2.40 27.33
C LEU A 43 14.62 1.19 26.54
N VAL A 44 15.90 1.19 26.15
CA VAL A 44 16.51 0.11 25.37
C VAL A 44 17.41 -0.76 26.24
N LEU A 45 17.23 -2.08 26.11
CA LEU A 45 18.02 -3.12 26.76
C LEU A 45 18.76 -3.91 25.67
N PHE A 46 20.09 -3.88 25.70
CA PHE A 46 20.93 -4.72 24.84
C PHE A 46 21.30 -6.00 25.59
N ALA A 47 21.05 -7.14 24.96
CA ALA A 47 21.30 -8.44 25.55
C ALA A 47 22.11 -9.38 24.64
N GLU A 48 22.88 -10.26 25.27
CA GLU A 48 23.59 -11.35 24.64
C GLU A 48 23.35 -12.65 25.41
N VAL A 49 23.15 -13.75 24.69
CA VAL A 49 23.08 -15.08 25.28
C VAL A 49 24.49 -15.66 25.30
N ASP A 50 24.96 -16.01 26.49
CA ASP A 50 26.18 -16.79 26.68
C ASP A 50 25.83 -18.28 26.58
N TRP A 51 26.15 -18.89 25.43
CA TRP A 51 25.91 -20.30 25.12
C TRP A 51 26.97 -21.20 25.79
N ASP A 52 27.07 -21.11 27.12
CA ASP A 52 28.08 -21.74 27.95
C ASP A 52 27.92 -23.26 28.10
N VAL A 53 26.71 -23.79 27.83
CA VAL A 53 26.42 -25.24 27.86
C VAL A 53 26.58 -25.88 26.48
N ASP A 54 26.07 -25.26 25.42
CA ASP A 54 26.09 -25.78 24.06
C ASP A 54 26.30 -24.66 23.03
N ARG A 55 27.57 -24.40 22.72
CA ARG A 55 27.97 -23.38 21.74
C ARG A 55 27.43 -23.61 20.33
N SER A 56 27.04 -24.84 19.97
CA SER A 56 26.49 -25.12 18.63
C SER A 56 25.12 -24.48 18.42
N LYS A 57 24.47 -24.03 19.50
CA LYS A 57 23.20 -23.31 19.46
C LYS A 57 23.35 -21.81 19.30
N ASP A 58 24.56 -21.26 19.34
CA ASP A 58 24.78 -19.85 19.06
C ASP A 58 24.50 -19.58 17.56
N PRO A 59 23.43 -18.84 17.24
CA PRO A 59 23.08 -18.55 15.85
C PRO A 59 23.95 -17.44 15.24
N ALA A 60 24.70 -16.69 16.05
CA ALA A 60 25.54 -15.61 15.58
C ALA A 60 26.95 -16.11 15.23
N PRO A 61 27.55 -15.62 14.13
CA PRO A 61 28.96 -15.87 13.89
C PRO A 61 29.83 -15.20 14.97
N PRO A 62 31.01 -15.76 15.30
CA PRO A 62 31.85 -15.28 16.40
C PRO A 62 32.33 -13.83 16.21
N ASP A 63 32.54 -13.39 14.97
CA ASP A 63 33.14 -12.09 14.63
C ASP A 63 32.15 -11.12 13.97
N LEU A 64 31.11 -10.72 14.70
CA LEU A 64 30.21 -9.65 14.25
C LEU A 64 30.85 -8.28 14.45
N GLU A 65 31.33 -7.67 13.36
CA GLU A 65 31.99 -6.36 13.41
C GLU A 65 31.12 -5.26 14.04
N HIS A 66 29.82 -5.22 13.72
CA HIS A 66 28.90 -4.19 14.20
C HIS A 66 28.44 -4.43 15.65
N TRP A 67 28.54 -5.66 16.16
CA TRP A 67 28.20 -6.01 17.55
C TRP A 67 29.16 -7.10 18.07
N PRO A 68 30.35 -6.70 18.55
CA PRO A 68 31.32 -7.63 19.13
C PRO A 68 30.74 -8.34 20.36
N SER A 69 31.07 -9.63 20.52
CA SER A 69 30.65 -10.41 21.70
C SER A 69 31.18 -9.79 23.00
N GLY A 70 30.35 -9.78 24.03
CA GLY A 70 30.62 -9.20 25.34
C GLY A 70 30.58 -7.67 25.37
N GLN A 71 30.18 -7.01 24.28
CA GLN A 71 30.16 -5.55 24.16
C GLN A 71 28.78 -5.05 23.72
N LEU A 72 28.49 -3.78 23.99
CA LEU A 72 27.34 -3.10 23.41
C LEU A 72 27.54 -2.93 21.89
N PRO A 73 26.45 -2.87 21.09
CA PRO A 73 26.58 -2.67 19.64
C PRO A 73 27.22 -1.33 19.32
N ARG A 74 28.00 -1.27 18.24
CA ARG A 74 28.71 -0.04 17.83
C ARG A 74 27.75 1.10 17.49
N TRP A 75 26.59 0.76 16.93
CA TRP A 75 25.54 1.67 16.49
C TRP A 75 24.53 2.06 17.58
N LYS A 76 24.72 1.64 18.84
CA LYS A 76 23.75 1.92 19.95
C LYS A 76 23.35 3.40 20.07
N ASP A 77 24.29 4.31 19.80
CA ASP A 77 24.10 5.77 19.90
C ASP A 77 23.40 6.35 18.65
N GLU A 78 23.22 5.56 17.61
CA GLU A 78 22.56 5.94 16.35
C GLU A 78 21.06 5.60 16.35
N LEU A 79 20.58 4.86 17.36
CA LEU A 79 19.22 4.32 17.38
C LEU A 79 18.17 5.38 17.75
N PHE A 80 18.37 6.08 18.86
CA PHE A 80 17.47 7.13 19.35
C PHE A 80 18.24 8.37 19.82
N ASP A 81 17.63 9.54 19.61
CA ASP A 81 18.08 10.76 20.28
C ASP A 81 17.57 10.73 21.73
N PRO A 82 18.42 10.98 22.76
CA PRO A 82 18.00 10.93 24.17
C PRO A 82 17.15 12.15 24.57
N ARG A 83 17.33 13.27 23.87
CA ARG A 83 16.66 14.55 24.11
C ARG A 83 16.13 15.11 22.78
N PRO A 84 15.04 15.90 22.81
CA PRO A 84 14.50 16.52 21.61
C PRO A 84 15.54 17.39 20.90
N LEU A 85 15.61 17.28 19.57
CA LEU A 85 16.40 18.14 18.70
C LEU A 85 15.47 18.79 17.68
N SER A 86 15.82 19.99 17.19
CA SER A 86 15.09 20.62 16.07
C SER A 86 15.15 19.79 14.80
N THR A 87 16.25 19.04 14.65
CA THR A 87 16.49 18.09 13.56
C THR A 87 17.07 16.83 14.20
N PRO A 88 16.24 15.80 14.45
CA PRO A 88 16.72 14.53 15.00
C PRO A 88 17.82 13.93 14.12
N ARG A 89 18.75 13.22 14.76
CA ARG A 89 19.95 12.64 14.12
C ARG A 89 19.93 11.13 14.13
N ALA A 90 19.39 10.54 15.19
CA ALA A 90 19.28 9.10 15.33
C ALA A 90 18.20 8.54 14.39
N GLU A 91 18.38 7.31 13.90
CA GLU A 91 17.58 6.76 12.80
C GLU A 91 16.09 6.69 13.12
N ILE A 92 15.71 6.14 14.29
CA ILE A 92 14.30 5.98 14.67
C ILE A 92 13.67 7.33 15.01
N SER A 93 14.38 8.17 15.77
CA SER A 93 13.91 9.51 16.10
C SER A 93 13.69 10.36 14.85
N ARG A 94 14.61 10.26 13.88
CA ARG A 94 14.50 10.93 12.59
C ARG A 94 13.35 10.38 11.75
N TYR A 95 13.19 9.07 11.70
CA TYR A 95 12.10 8.44 10.96
C TYR A 95 10.73 8.97 11.41
N TYR A 96 10.39 8.85 12.69
CA TYR A 96 9.11 9.30 13.21
C TYR A 96 8.90 10.80 13.11
N HIS A 97 9.96 11.60 13.24
CA HIS A 97 9.90 13.03 13.01
C HIS A 97 9.50 13.36 11.56
N ASP A 98 10.16 12.74 10.57
CA ASP A 98 9.90 13.03 9.16
C ASP A 98 8.53 12.56 8.70
N ILE A 99 8.15 11.32 9.04
CA ILE A 99 6.86 10.78 8.61
C ILE A 99 5.68 11.42 9.35
N SER A 100 5.88 11.95 10.57
CA SER A 100 4.82 12.67 11.30
C SER A 100 4.84 14.18 11.07
N LEU A 101 5.79 14.71 10.30
CA LEU A 101 6.01 16.15 10.13
C LEU A 101 6.20 16.87 11.48
N GLY A 102 6.93 16.22 12.40
CA GLY A 102 7.22 16.71 13.74
C GLY A 102 6.06 16.60 14.75
N ARG A 103 4.95 15.93 14.39
CA ARG A 103 3.80 15.72 15.30
C ARG A 103 4.06 14.65 16.36
N TYR A 104 5.00 13.75 16.08
CA TYR A 104 5.35 12.64 16.94
C TYR A 104 6.87 12.53 17.07
N SER A 105 7.33 12.50 18.33
CA SER A 105 8.75 12.36 18.68
C SER A 105 8.95 11.04 19.42
N VAL A 106 9.75 10.16 18.85
CA VAL A 106 10.19 8.93 19.52
C VAL A 106 11.63 9.13 19.93
N LEU A 107 11.85 9.28 21.23
CA LEU A 107 13.17 9.41 21.84
C LEU A 107 13.53 8.12 22.54
N GLY A 108 14.76 8.01 23.00
CA GLY A 108 15.18 6.82 23.73
C GLY A 108 16.57 6.94 24.32
N ASP A 109 16.82 6.10 25.32
CA ASP A 109 18.14 5.92 25.89
C ASP A 109 18.28 4.45 26.28
N TYR A 110 19.52 4.00 26.49
CA TYR A 110 19.81 2.60 26.75
C TYR A 110 20.51 2.42 28.10
N VAL A 111 20.31 1.24 28.71
CA VAL A 111 21.05 0.84 29.91
C VAL A 111 22.53 0.69 29.54
N ASP A 112 23.45 1.44 30.20
CA ASP A 112 24.86 1.56 29.79
C ASP A 112 25.73 0.34 30.14
N ARG A 113 25.20 -0.86 29.89
CA ARG A 113 25.88 -2.15 30.00
C ARG A 113 25.16 -3.18 29.15
N LEU A 114 25.92 -4.17 28.69
CA LEU A 114 25.36 -5.36 28.06
C LEU A 114 24.78 -6.29 29.13
N ILE A 115 23.59 -6.83 28.87
CA ILE A 115 22.94 -7.82 29.74
C ILE A 115 23.28 -9.21 29.22
N ILE A 116 24.00 -10.00 30.03
CA ILE A 116 24.40 -11.36 29.68
C ILE A 116 23.41 -12.36 30.26
N ILE A 117 22.83 -13.20 29.41
CA ILE A 117 21.95 -14.31 29.82
C ILE A 117 22.71 -15.62 29.63
N LYS A 118 23.06 -16.30 30.72
CA LYS A 118 23.74 -17.60 30.64
C LYS A 118 22.76 -18.72 30.33
N GLN A 119 23.13 -19.60 29.41
CA GLN A 119 22.32 -20.77 29.07
C GLN A 119 22.21 -21.74 30.24
N SER A 120 23.27 -21.90 31.04
CA SER A 120 23.29 -22.73 32.25
C SER A 120 22.24 -22.32 33.29
N ASP A 121 22.02 -21.01 33.45
CA ASP A 121 21.04 -20.46 34.38
C ASP A 121 19.60 -20.53 33.82
N HIS A 122 19.46 -20.50 32.49
CA HIS A 122 18.18 -20.41 31.80
C HIS A 122 18.06 -21.41 30.63
N PRO A 123 17.71 -22.69 30.89
CA PRO A 123 17.64 -23.73 29.85
C PRO A 123 16.66 -23.43 28.69
N GLY A 124 15.69 -22.52 28.90
CA GLY A 124 14.69 -22.09 27.92
C GLY A 124 15.05 -20.84 27.11
N VAL A 125 16.29 -20.33 27.20
CA VAL A 125 16.75 -19.09 26.55
C VAL A 125 16.64 -19.11 25.01
N THR A 126 16.46 -20.28 24.41
CA THR A 126 16.19 -20.46 22.98
C THR A 126 14.84 -19.88 22.53
N SER A 127 13.89 -19.68 23.45
CA SER A 127 12.56 -19.14 23.12
C SER A 127 12.59 -17.64 22.87
N ALA A 128 12.28 -17.24 21.63
CA ALA A 128 12.14 -15.85 21.22
C ALA A 128 11.13 -15.05 22.08
N HIS A 129 10.01 -15.65 22.47
CA HIS A 129 8.95 -14.95 23.23
C HIS A 129 9.28 -14.76 24.71
N GLY A 130 10.13 -15.61 25.29
CA GLY A 130 10.48 -15.54 26.72
C GLY A 130 11.63 -14.60 27.07
N ILE A 131 12.37 -14.13 26.06
CA ILE A 131 13.64 -13.42 26.29
C ILE A 131 13.46 -12.07 27.00
N GLY A 132 12.35 -11.36 26.76
CA GLY A 132 12.12 -10.04 27.36
C GLY A 132 12.09 -10.08 28.88
N ALA A 133 11.35 -11.03 29.46
CA ALA A 133 11.26 -11.21 30.90
C ALA A 133 12.57 -11.72 31.53
N LEU A 134 13.36 -12.51 30.80
CA LEU A 134 14.69 -12.94 31.22
C LEU A 134 15.63 -11.74 31.32
N VAL A 135 15.68 -10.91 30.26
CA VAL A 135 16.50 -9.70 30.22
C VAL A 135 16.08 -8.70 31.29
N ALA A 136 14.77 -8.54 31.55
CA ALA A 136 14.29 -7.67 32.63
C ALA A 136 14.79 -8.11 34.01
N ARG A 137 14.70 -9.41 34.31
CA ARG A 137 15.17 -9.99 35.58
C ARG A 137 16.68 -9.81 35.73
N GLU A 138 17.44 -10.18 34.71
CA GLU A 138 18.90 -10.06 34.78
C GLU A 138 19.35 -8.60 34.84
N ALA A 139 18.73 -7.70 34.09
CA ALA A 139 19.04 -6.27 34.19
C ALA A 139 18.83 -5.74 35.62
N SER A 140 17.75 -6.16 36.27
CA SER A 140 17.36 -5.70 37.62
C SER A 140 18.19 -6.33 38.74
N SER A 141 18.81 -7.49 38.54
CA SER A 141 19.69 -8.13 39.54
C SER A 141 20.97 -7.33 39.78
N THR A 142 21.26 -6.39 38.89
CA THR A 142 22.49 -5.62 38.82
C THR A 142 22.38 -4.24 39.49
N GLY A 143 21.31 -3.99 40.26
CA GLY A 143 21.08 -2.74 40.99
C GLY A 143 20.14 -1.78 40.26
N ASP A 144 20.29 -0.48 40.55
CA ASP A 144 19.39 0.57 40.05
C ASP A 144 19.56 0.87 38.55
N LEU A 145 18.57 1.56 37.97
CA LEU A 145 18.61 2.02 36.58
C LEU A 145 19.80 2.98 36.36
N GLN A 146 20.69 2.62 35.44
CA GLN A 146 21.77 3.47 34.95
C GLN A 146 21.73 3.52 33.43
N THR A 147 21.26 4.63 32.88
CA THR A 147 21.25 4.86 31.44
C THR A 147 22.48 5.64 31.00
N ARG A 148 22.82 5.55 29.71
CA ARG A 148 23.99 6.23 29.14
C ARG A 148 23.99 7.74 29.38
N HIS A 149 22.81 8.36 29.31
CA HIS A 149 22.67 9.82 29.40
C HIS A 149 22.12 10.28 30.75
N GLY A 150 22.13 9.42 31.77
CA GLY A 150 21.71 9.76 33.13
C GLY A 150 20.21 10.07 33.25
N LEU A 151 19.38 9.41 32.44
CA LEU A 151 17.93 9.50 32.51
C LEU A 151 17.40 8.60 33.63
N SER A 152 16.32 9.03 34.26
CA SER A 152 15.64 8.32 35.34
C SER A 152 14.30 7.75 34.88
N ILE A 153 13.64 6.93 35.70
CA ILE A 153 12.30 6.39 35.39
C ILE A 153 11.31 7.48 34.96
N THR A 154 11.36 8.67 35.57
CA THR A 154 10.43 9.76 35.25
C THR A 154 10.63 10.31 33.84
N ASP A 155 11.78 10.08 33.21
CA ASP A 155 12.01 10.46 31.80
C ASP A 155 11.33 9.45 30.84
N PHE A 156 11.02 8.23 31.28
CA PHE A 156 10.41 7.18 30.45
C PHE A 156 8.93 6.96 30.72
N ASP A 157 8.33 7.77 31.60
CA ASP A 157 6.93 7.71 32.00
C ASP A 157 6.24 9.04 31.64
N LEU A 158 5.85 9.17 30.37
CA LEU A 158 5.26 10.40 29.83
C LEU A 158 3.76 10.24 29.55
N TRP A 159 3.25 9.01 29.60
CA TRP A 159 1.86 8.65 29.31
C TRP A 159 1.34 7.68 30.35
N LYS A 160 0.04 7.80 30.66
CA LYS A 160 -0.61 6.87 31.57
C LYS A 160 -1.01 5.58 30.88
N ASP A 161 -0.80 4.45 31.56
CA ASP A 161 -1.30 3.14 31.16
C ASP A 161 -2.85 3.08 31.12
N GLY A 162 -3.38 2.07 30.43
CA GLY A 162 -4.81 1.74 30.44
C GLY A 162 -5.65 2.47 29.38
N GLY A 163 -5.00 3.13 28.42
CA GLY A 163 -5.68 3.75 27.28
C GLY A 163 -6.38 2.71 26.39
N GLN A 164 -7.62 3.00 25.98
CA GLN A 164 -8.34 2.15 25.04
C GLN A 164 -7.94 2.44 23.58
N PRO A 165 -7.95 1.42 22.70
CA PRO A 165 -7.85 1.58 21.25
C PRO A 165 -8.72 2.70 20.70
N GLY A 166 -8.11 3.65 20.00
CA GLY A 166 -8.80 4.78 19.37
C GLY A 166 -9.33 5.85 20.35
N MET A 167 -9.09 5.70 21.66
CA MET A 167 -9.44 6.73 22.64
C MET A 167 -8.22 7.62 22.96
N PRO A 168 -8.43 8.92 23.27
CA PRO A 168 -7.34 9.81 23.65
C PRO A 168 -6.49 9.22 24.77
N LYS A 169 -5.16 9.27 24.60
CA LYS A 169 -4.20 8.85 25.62
C LYS A 169 -3.93 10.00 26.59
N LEU A 170 -3.80 9.70 27.87
CA LEU A 170 -3.59 10.71 28.90
C LEU A 170 -2.10 10.96 29.09
N ALA A 171 -1.68 12.22 28.92
CA ALA A 171 -0.30 12.61 29.17
C ALA A 171 -0.03 12.75 30.69
N GLY A 172 1.23 12.53 31.05
CA GLY A 172 1.73 12.57 32.42
C GLY A 172 2.03 11.18 32.96
N PRO A 173 2.79 11.09 34.05
CA PRO A 173 3.30 9.83 34.55
C PRO A 173 2.21 8.99 35.24
N ASP A 174 2.49 7.70 35.34
CA ASP A 174 1.77 6.77 36.22
C ASP A 174 2.19 6.91 37.71
N ASP A 175 1.31 6.44 38.60
CA ASP A 175 1.58 6.32 40.03
C ASP A 175 1.18 4.91 40.53
N PRO A 176 2.14 4.01 40.82
CA PRO A 176 3.60 4.21 40.73
C PRO A 176 4.10 4.33 39.28
N TYR A 177 5.29 4.92 39.10
CA TYR A 177 5.88 5.10 37.77
C TYR A 177 6.02 3.79 36.97
N ARG A 178 5.86 3.89 35.64
CA ARG A 178 5.97 2.81 34.64
C ARG A 178 6.76 3.28 33.43
N TYR A 179 7.32 2.36 32.65
CA TYR A 179 7.93 2.70 31.37
C TYR A 179 6.85 2.73 30.27
N ASP A 180 6.70 3.83 29.53
CA ASP A 180 5.77 3.91 28.38
C ASP A 180 6.06 2.76 27.37
N HIS A 181 7.34 2.52 27.09
CA HIS A 181 7.80 1.45 26.22
C HIS A 181 9.20 0.95 26.59
N VAL A 182 9.37 -0.38 26.61
CA VAL A 182 10.68 -1.03 26.73
C VAL A 182 11.01 -1.84 25.50
N MET A 183 12.23 -1.68 25.00
CA MET A 183 12.73 -2.38 23.82
C MET A 183 13.92 -3.27 24.16
N VAL A 184 13.80 -4.55 23.87
CA VAL A 184 14.89 -5.53 24.05
C VAL A 184 15.49 -5.86 22.70
N ILE A 185 16.79 -5.64 22.54
CA ILE A 185 17.52 -6.02 21.33
C ILE A 185 18.55 -7.08 21.70
N VAL A 186 18.50 -8.22 21.03
CA VAL A 186 19.34 -9.38 21.35
C VAL A 186 20.34 -9.64 20.23
N ARG A 187 21.60 -9.83 20.62
CA ARG A 187 22.71 -10.13 19.70
C ARG A 187 22.53 -11.47 19.00
N ASN A 188 22.22 -12.53 19.77
CA ASN A 188 22.41 -13.92 19.34
C ASN A 188 21.43 -14.93 20.00
N ASN A 189 20.13 -14.80 19.74
CA ASN A 189 19.13 -15.78 20.19
C ASN A 189 18.24 -16.29 19.02
N GLY A 190 17.13 -16.98 19.34
CA GLY A 190 16.20 -17.46 18.32
C GLY A 190 15.53 -16.38 17.44
N LEU A 191 15.60 -15.10 17.81
CA LEU A 191 15.23 -13.97 16.94
C LEU A 191 16.45 -13.59 16.09
N THR A 192 16.41 -13.92 14.80
CA THR A 192 17.47 -13.50 13.86
C THR A 192 17.31 -12.05 13.44
N HIS A 193 18.31 -11.51 12.74
CA HIS A 193 18.16 -10.17 12.12
C HIS A 193 16.93 -10.13 11.19
N GLY A 194 16.19 -9.02 11.23
CA GLY A 194 14.94 -8.86 10.49
C GLY A 194 13.73 -9.52 11.15
N GLN A 195 13.87 -10.10 12.36
CA GLN A 195 12.78 -10.65 13.14
C GLN A 195 12.53 -9.85 14.41
N GLY A 196 11.26 -9.71 14.77
CA GLY A 196 10.84 -9.00 15.96
C GLY A 196 9.41 -9.33 16.34
N SER A 197 8.97 -8.76 17.45
CA SER A 197 7.57 -8.69 17.83
C SER A 197 7.36 -7.56 18.83
N THR A 198 6.15 -7.03 18.88
CA THR A 198 5.67 -6.14 19.94
C THR A 198 4.50 -6.76 20.67
N ASP A 199 4.30 -6.38 21.93
CA ASP A 199 3.11 -6.74 22.70
C ASP A 199 2.63 -5.55 23.55
N PRO A 200 1.31 -5.40 23.75
CA PRO A 200 0.81 -4.63 24.87
C PRO A 200 1.17 -5.34 26.18
N GLY A 201 1.47 -4.57 27.21
CA GLY A 201 1.82 -5.04 28.54
C GLY A 201 3.31 -5.20 28.80
N SER A 202 3.62 -5.56 30.05
CA SER A 202 4.97 -5.47 30.60
C SER A 202 5.86 -6.68 30.31
N ILE A 203 7.17 -6.44 30.17
CA ILE A 203 8.21 -7.50 30.26
C ILE A 203 8.38 -8.06 31.68
N GLY A 204 7.64 -7.54 32.66
CA GLY A 204 7.85 -7.76 34.09
C GLY A 204 8.56 -6.57 34.73
N LYS A 205 8.78 -6.64 36.05
CA LYS A 205 9.45 -5.57 36.79
C LYS A 205 10.90 -5.42 36.34
N LEU A 206 11.21 -4.27 35.76
CA LEU A 206 12.53 -3.80 35.37
C LEU A 206 12.92 -2.66 36.32
N PHE A 207 13.98 -2.83 37.09
CA PHE A 207 14.43 -1.85 38.10
C PHE A 207 13.31 -1.42 39.07
N GLY A 208 12.37 -2.33 39.38
CA GLY A 208 11.23 -2.08 40.27
C GLY A 208 9.96 -1.58 39.57
N HIS A 209 10.01 -1.24 38.29
CA HIS A 209 8.91 -0.65 37.52
C HIS A 209 8.42 -1.58 36.40
N GLU A 210 7.13 -1.54 36.10
CA GLU A 210 6.55 -2.25 34.95
C GLU A 210 6.60 -1.38 33.69
N SER A 211 6.13 -1.90 32.57
CA SER A 211 6.03 -1.18 31.30
C SER A 211 4.67 -1.37 30.66
N ASP A 212 4.19 -0.37 29.93
CA ASP A 212 2.87 -0.39 29.32
C ASP A 212 2.87 -1.21 28.04
N THR A 213 3.97 -1.13 27.30
CA THR A 213 4.19 -1.87 26.06
C THR A 213 5.63 -2.33 25.97
N GLN A 214 5.88 -3.32 25.11
CA GLN A 214 7.23 -3.86 24.91
C GLN A 214 7.48 -4.27 23.47
N SER A 215 8.75 -4.28 23.08
CA SER A 215 9.19 -4.88 21.82
C SER A 215 10.47 -5.67 21.99
N ARG A 216 10.68 -6.66 21.12
CA ARG A 216 11.88 -7.52 21.13
C ARG A 216 12.37 -7.81 19.72
N PHE A 217 13.69 -7.73 19.51
CA PHE A 217 14.31 -7.79 18.18
C PHE A 217 15.60 -8.61 18.17
N GLY A 218 15.84 -9.27 17.04
CA GLY A 218 17.14 -9.84 16.70
C GLY A 218 17.98 -8.87 15.88
N ALA A 219 19.29 -8.78 16.16
CA ALA A 219 20.19 -7.82 15.51
C ALA A 219 21.50 -8.44 14.99
N MET A 220 21.49 -9.72 14.66
CA MET A 220 22.69 -10.48 14.25
C MET A 220 23.48 -9.88 13.08
N ASN A 221 22.83 -9.13 12.18
CA ASN A 221 23.47 -8.60 10.96
C ASN A 221 23.60 -7.07 10.94
N GLY A 222 23.22 -6.38 12.02
CA GLY A 222 23.28 -4.92 12.11
C GLY A 222 22.12 -4.32 12.89
N LEU A 223 22.04 -2.98 12.86
CA LEU A 223 20.93 -2.23 13.42
C LEU A 223 19.61 -2.71 12.76
N PRO A 224 18.64 -3.24 13.52
CA PRO A 224 17.44 -3.87 12.97
C PRO A 224 16.36 -2.83 12.61
N PHE A 225 16.72 -1.78 11.86
CA PHE A 225 15.90 -0.57 11.63
C PHE A 225 14.49 -0.92 11.13
N GLU A 226 14.43 -1.73 10.08
CA GLU A 226 13.19 -2.00 9.34
C GLU A 226 12.18 -2.78 10.18
N ILE A 227 12.63 -3.85 10.83
CA ILE A 227 11.73 -4.65 11.67
C ILE A 227 11.37 -3.89 12.94
N LEU A 228 12.27 -3.07 13.48
CA LEU A 228 12.00 -2.26 14.66
C LEU A 228 10.86 -1.27 14.41
N LYS A 229 10.93 -0.47 13.33
CA LYS A 229 9.86 0.45 12.99
C LYS A 229 8.55 -0.30 12.69
N HIS A 230 8.62 -1.43 11.99
CA HIS A 230 7.44 -2.24 11.65
C HIS A 230 6.69 -2.70 12.90
N GLU A 231 7.40 -3.34 13.84
CA GLU A 231 6.79 -3.86 15.06
C GLU A 231 6.31 -2.73 15.97
N PHE A 232 7.08 -1.64 16.10
CA PHE A 232 6.61 -0.49 16.89
C PHE A 232 5.33 0.12 16.29
N ASN A 233 5.20 0.12 14.96
CA ASN A 233 4.01 0.65 14.27
C ASN A 233 2.75 -0.17 14.53
N HIS A 234 2.85 -1.46 14.90
CA HIS A 234 1.69 -2.21 15.37
C HIS A 234 1.03 -1.47 16.53
N LEU A 235 1.78 -0.98 17.52
CA LEU A 235 1.25 -0.26 18.69
C LEU A 235 0.53 1.06 18.34
N LEU A 236 0.76 1.60 17.14
CA LEU A 236 0.11 2.82 16.64
C LEU A 236 -1.11 2.51 15.76
N LEU A 237 -0.98 1.57 14.82
CA LEU A 237 -1.92 1.37 13.72
C LEU A 237 -2.91 0.22 13.95
N GLY A 238 -2.51 -0.86 14.61
CA GLY A 238 -3.31 -2.08 14.78
C GLY A 238 -2.51 -3.38 14.62
N GLY A 239 -3.19 -4.52 14.67
CA GLY A 239 -2.56 -5.86 14.56
C GLY A 239 -2.16 -6.27 13.14
N ASN A 240 -1.87 -7.55 12.93
CA ASN A 240 -1.40 -8.11 11.64
C ASN A 240 -2.35 -7.87 10.46
N ASN A 241 -3.64 -7.62 10.71
CA ASN A 241 -4.56 -7.25 9.65
C ASN A 241 -4.23 -5.87 9.02
N PHE A 242 -3.36 -5.07 9.62
CA PHE A 242 -2.88 -3.80 9.06
C PHE A 242 -1.60 -3.95 8.22
N HIS A 243 -1.04 -5.14 8.06
CA HIS A 243 0.09 -5.34 7.16
C HIS A 243 -0.26 -4.89 5.73
N SER A 244 0.55 -4.01 5.18
CA SER A 244 0.42 -3.49 3.82
C SER A 244 1.75 -2.90 3.37
N GLY A 245 1.87 -2.47 2.10
CA GLY A 245 3.08 -1.84 1.60
C GLY A 245 4.34 -2.73 1.69
N GLY A 246 4.19 -4.05 1.56
CA GLY A 246 5.31 -5.00 1.67
C GLY A 246 5.53 -5.66 3.04
N GLY A 247 4.62 -5.48 4.00
CA GLY A 247 4.72 -6.12 5.31
C GLY A 247 3.92 -7.40 5.50
N ASN A 248 3.14 -7.81 4.50
CA ASN A 248 2.21 -8.92 4.65
C ASN A 248 2.87 -10.29 4.45
N ALA A 249 2.23 -11.33 4.96
CA ALA A 249 2.70 -12.71 4.86
C ALA A 249 1.61 -13.64 4.30
N ALA A 250 2.04 -14.77 3.73
CA ALA A 250 1.17 -15.69 2.99
C ALA A 250 -0.02 -16.23 3.79
N GLN A 251 0.13 -16.36 5.11
CA GLN A 251 -0.87 -16.88 6.04
C GLN A 251 -2.00 -15.90 6.38
N PHE A 252 -1.81 -14.60 6.17
CA PHE A 252 -2.80 -13.60 6.57
C PHE A 252 -3.88 -13.42 5.50
N ASN A 253 -5.07 -13.00 5.92
CA ASN A 253 -6.14 -12.64 4.99
C ASN A 253 -5.85 -11.27 4.36
N SER A 254 -5.89 -11.19 3.03
CA SER A 254 -5.64 -9.93 2.31
C SER A 254 -6.68 -9.68 1.23
N PHE A 255 -6.90 -8.41 0.88
CA PHE A 255 -7.87 -8.00 -0.15
C PHE A 255 -7.54 -8.50 -1.56
N PHE A 256 -6.27 -8.80 -1.82
CA PHE A 256 -5.78 -9.27 -3.11
C PHE A 256 -5.26 -10.70 -3.03
N LEU A 257 -5.30 -11.38 -4.19
CA LEU A 257 -4.72 -12.70 -4.39
C LEU A 257 -3.21 -12.70 -4.10
N THR A 258 -2.52 -11.75 -4.75
CA THR A 258 -1.09 -11.53 -4.63
C THR A 258 -0.79 -10.70 -3.38
N LEU A 259 0.34 -11.01 -2.74
CA LEU A 259 0.86 -10.13 -1.70
C LEU A 259 1.39 -8.85 -2.34
N GLN A 260 1.17 -7.72 -1.67
CA GLN A 260 1.50 -6.41 -2.19
C GLN A 260 2.82 -5.90 -1.60
N GLY A 261 3.70 -5.40 -2.44
CA GLY A 261 4.83 -4.52 -2.08
C GLY A 261 4.35 -3.08 -1.93
N GLY A 262 5.19 -2.11 -2.32
CA GLY A 262 4.86 -0.68 -2.25
C GLY A 262 5.43 -0.01 -1.01
N HIS A 263 4.66 0.85 -0.34
CA HIS A 263 5.15 1.55 0.86
C HIS A 263 4.04 1.81 1.87
N SER A 264 4.38 1.61 3.14
CA SER A 264 3.55 1.92 4.30
C SER A 264 4.41 1.86 5.56
N MET A 265 3.96 2.48 6.64
CA MET A 265 4.47 2.25 8.00
C MET A 265 4.41 0.77 8.40
N MET A 266 3.41 0.04 7.93
CA MET A 266 3.28 -1.41 8.14
C MET A 266 4.02 -2.23 7.09
N GLY A 267 4.84 -1.61 6.24
CA GLY A 267 5.77 -2.30 5.36
C GLY A 267 6.89 -2.98 6.14
N ALA A 268 7.47 -4.04 5.57
CA ALA A 268 8.62 -4.75 6.13
C ALA A 268 9.62 -5.12 5.01
N SER A 269 10.13 -6.35 5.01
CA SER A 269 11.11 -6.83 4.05
C SER A 269 10.66 -6.72 2.59
N GLY A 270 9.35 -6.70 2.31
CA GLY A 270 8.80 -6.58 0.95
C GLY A 270 8.49 -5.14 0.50
N SER A 271 8.91 -4.12 1.25
CA SER A 271 8.65 -2.73 0.89
C SER A 271 9.49 -2.33 -0.33
N ALA A 272 8.97 -1.42 -1.13
CA ALA A 272 9.67 -0.72 -2.21
C ALA A 272 10.22 0.63 -1.75
N LEU A 273 9.45 1.45 -1.03
CA LEU A 273 9.96 2.64 -0.34
C LEU A 273 9.88 2.43 1.17
N LEU A 274 10.85 2.97 1.92
CA LEU A 274 10.95 2.76 3.37
C LEU A 274 10.17 3.79 4.22
N THR A 275 9.45 4.71 3.57
CA THR A 275 8.68 5.81 4.18
C THR A 275 7.21 5.44 4.42
N ALA A 276 6.47 6.32 5.10
CA ALA A 276 5.02 6.20 5.28
C ALA A 276 4.26 6.55 3.99
N SER A 277 3.03 6.06 3.88
CA SER A 277 2.07 6.49 2.87
C SER A 277 1.19 7.64 3.38
N GLY A 278 0.51 8.34 2.47
CA GLY A 278 -0.51 9.34 2.77
C GLY A 278 -1.67 8.74 3.56
N TRP A 279 -2.02 7.48 3.32
CA TRP A 279 -3.00 6.77 4.14
C TRP A 279 -2.52 6.64 5.59
N ASP A 280 -1.25 6.27 5.83
CA ASP A 280 -0.72 6.13 7.21
C ASP A 280 -0.79 7.46 7.97
N ARG A 281 -0.39 8.57 7.31
CA ARG A 281 -0.46 9.91 7.88
C ARG A 281 -1.88 10.31 8.22
N ASP A 282 -2.81 10.14 7.28
CA ASP A 282 -4.21 10.49 7.51
C ASP A 282 -4.85 9.66 8.62
N ARG A 283 -4.50 8.38 8.68
CA ARG A 283 -4.98 7.43 9.69
C ARG A 283 -4.58 7.86 11.10
N LEU A 284 -3.33 8.27 11.28
CA LEU A 284 -2.77 8.73 12.56
C LEU A 284 -3.03 10.22 12.83
N GLY A 285 -3.62 10.95 11.87
CA GLY A 285 -3.89 12.38 12.01
C GLY A 285 -2.64 13.25 11.93
N TRP A 286 -1.61 12.78 11.23
CA TRP A 286 -0.38 13.53 11.00
C TRP A 286 -0.53 14.45 9.79
N SER A 287 -0.34 15.74 10.04
CA SER A 287 -0.38 16.78 9.02
C SER A 287 0.58 17.90 9.37
N ALA A 288 1.00 18.67 8.36
CA ALA A 288 1.78 19.88 8.58
C ALA A 288 1.05 20.84 9.54
N SER A 289 1.81 21.67 10.26
CA SER A 289 1.27 22.65 11.23
C SER A 289 0.37 23.70 10.58
N ASP A 290 0.62 24.02 9.31
CA ASP A 290 -0.16 24.96 8.50
C ASP A 290 -1.24 24.29 7.63
N ALA A 291 -1.42 22.96 7.74
CA ALA A 291 -2.40 22.23 6.95
C ALA A 291 -3.82 22.73 7.26
N ARG A 292 -4.58 23.07 6.20
CA ARG A 292 -5.96 23.56 6.33
C ARG A 292 -7.01 22.48 6.12
N TYR A 293 -6.61 21.37 5.51
CA TYR A 293 -7.49 20.27 5.11
C TYR A 293 -6.89 18.94 5.56
N ARG A 294 -7.75 17.92 5.70
CA ARG A 294 -7.36 16.53 6.01
C ARG A 294 -6.31 16.03 5.02
N MET A 295 -6.64 16.12 3.74
CA MET A 295 -5.70 15.96 2.64
C MET A 295 -5.38 17.35 2.11
N ASN A 296 -4.12 17.75 2.21
CA ASN A 296 -3.71 19.08 1.79
C ASN A 296 -3.07 19.00 0.40
N ALA A 297 -3.46 19.92 -0.49
CA ALA A 297 -2.77 20.16 -1.76
C ALA A 297 -2.70 21.67 -1.97
N ARG A 298 -2.09 22.13 -3.08
CA ARG A 298 -2.12 23.54 -3.47
C ARG A 298 -2.86 23.71 -4.79
N ASP A 299 -3.56 24.84 -4.96
CA ASP A 299 -4.10 25.23 -6.26
C ASP A 299 -2.98 25.77 -7.19
N ALA A 300 -3.33 26.16 -8.41
CA ALA A 300 -2.38 26.72 -9.37
C ALA A 300 -1.71 28.03 -8.93
N LEU A 301 -2.23 28.71 -7.89
CA LEU A 301 -1.67 29.92 -7.30
C LEU A 301 -0.86 29.63 -6.02
N GLY A 302 -0.71 28.36 -5.64
CA GLY A 302 0.01 27.92 -4.45
C GLY A 302 -0.80 27.99 -3.15
N LYS A 303 -2.11 28.28 -3.20
CA LYS A 303 -2.95 28.37 -2.00
C LYS A 303 -3.40 26.98 -1.57
N PRO A 304 -3.44 26.68 -0.25
CA PRO A 304 -4.01 25.43 0.25
C PRO A 304 -5.43 25.16 -0.28
N ILE A 305 -5.65 23.94 -0.78
CA ILE A 305 -6.93 23.40 -1.23
C ILE A 305 -7.11 21.96 -0.69
N ASN A 306 -8.36 21.49 -0.62
CA ASN A 306 -8.67 20.12 -0.24
C ASN A 306 -8.16 19.15 -1.31
N GLY A 307 -7.36 18.18 -0.90
CA GLY A 307 -6.86 17.09 -1.75
C GLY A 307 -7.72 15.81 -1.69
N ASP A 308 -8.78 15.75 -0.87
CA ASP A 308 -9.73 14.63 -0.81
C ASP A 308 -10.87 14.92 -1.80
N LEU A 309 -10.77 14.34 -2.99
CA LEU A 309 -11.60 14.66 -4.15
C LEU A 309 -12.72 13.61 -4.31
N ASP A 310 -13.94 14.10 -4.51
CA ASP A 310 -15.07 13.33 -5.01
C ASP A 310 -15.44 13.78 -6.43
N PRO A 311 -15.07 13.02 -7.47
CA PRO A 311 -15.39 13.36 -8.86
C PRO A 311 -16.89 13.47 -9.17
N PHE A 312 -17.79 12.92 -8.34
CA PHE A 312 -19.25 13.14 -8.48
C PHE A 312 -19.71 14.48 -7.92
N ALA A 313 -18.97 15.04 -6.96
CA ALA A 313 -19.18 16.39 -6.46
C ALA A 313 -18.64 17.47 -7.43
N GLY A 314 -17.95 17.05 -8.49
CA GLY A 314 -17.33 17.93 -9.48
C GLY A 314 -15.88 18.29 -9.19
N ASP A 315 -15.25 17.64 -8.21
CA ASP A 315 -13.88 17.91 -7.75
C ASP A 315 -12.85 17.55 -8.83
N THR A 316 -12.58 18.51 -9.70
CA THR A 316 -11.67 18.42 -10.85
C THR A 316 -10.93 19.75 -10.98
N GLY A 317 -9.76 19.74 -11.62
CA GLY A 317 -8.97 20.96 -11.77
C GLY A 317 -7.48 20.73 -11.86
N THR A 318 -6.72 21.78 -11.60
CA THR A 318 -5.27 21.78 -11.62
C THR A 318 -4.74 22.00 -10.21
N TYR A 319 -3.87 21.09 -9.78
CA TYR A 319 -3.30 21.05 -8.45
C TYR A 319 -1.78 21.08 -8.54
N LEU A 320 -1.15 21.67 -7.53
CA LEU A 320 0.28 21.55 -7.27
C LEU A 320 0.45 20.62 -6.05
N ILE A 321 1.21 19.54 -6.24
CA ILE A 321 1.57 18.57 -5.20
C ILE A 321 3.05 18.80 -4.86
N ARG A 322 3.32 19.36 -3.69
CA ARG A 322 4.69 19.52 -3.17
C ARG A 322 5.25 18.16 -2.72
N ASP A 323 6.54 18.10 -2.40
CA ASP A 323 7.17 16.88 -1.88
C ASP A 323 6.39 16.34 -0.67
N PHE A 324 5.88 15.12 -0.80
CA PHE A 324 5.06 14.47 0.19
C PHE A 324 5.83 14.38 1.51
N VAL A 325 7.08 13.91 1.49
CA VAL A 325 7.86 13.66 2.71
C VAL A 325 8.02 14.92 3.54
N SER A 326 8.41 16.05 2.94
CA SER A 326 8.66 17.29 3.66
C SER A 326 7.42 18.16 3.92
N THR A 327 6.33 17.99 3.15
CA THR A 327 5.17 18.90 3.24
C THR A 327 3.84 18.26 3.59
N GLY A 328 3.71 16.94 3.42
CA GLY A 328 2.45 16.23 3.61
C GLY A 328 1.41 16.44 2.52
N ASP A 329 1.75 17.14 1.42
CA ASP A 329 0.78 17.34 0.34
C ASP A 329 0.49 16.03 -0.39
N VAL A 330 -0.80 15.76 -0.61
CA VAL A 330 -1.30 14.51 -1.19
C VAL A 330 -2.65 14.76 -1.87
N ILE A 331 -2.95 13.98 -2.90
CA ILE A 331 -4.31 13.91 -3.47
C ILE A 331 -4.85 12.50 -3.29
N ARG A 332 -6.11 12.42 -2.88
CA ARG A 332 -6.90 11.20 -2.76
C ARG A 332 -8.18 11.37 -3.54
N ILE A 333 -8.53 10.40 -4.38
CA ILE A 333 -9.68 10.48 -5.29
C ILE A 333 -10.57 9.26 -5.05
N ARG A 334 -11.84 9.48 -4.68
CA ARG A 334 -12.81 8.38 -4.56
C ARG A 334 -13.05 7.73 -5.92
N LEU A 335 -12.89 6.40 -6.01
CA LEU A 335 -13.21 5.67 -7.23
C LEU A 335 -14.74 5.45 -7.35
N PRO A 336 -15.35 5.85 -8.48
CA PRO A 336 -16.79 5.89 -8.60
C PRO A 336 -17.40 4.55 -9.04
N PHE A 337 -18.73 4.45 -8.93
CA PHE A 337 -19.58 3.36 -9.44
C PHE A 337 -19.42 1.98 -8.78
N ILE A 338 -18.55 1.86 -7.77
CA ILE A 338 -18.48 0.66 -6.94
C ILE A 338 -19.74 0.60 -6.06
N PRO A 339 -20.56 -0.48 -6.12
CA PRO A 339 -21.76 -0.60 -5.29
C PRO A 339 -21.44 -0.54 -3.79
N ASP A 340 -22.38 0.00 -3.00
CA ASP A 340 -22.18 0.25 -1.56
C ASP A 340 -21.98 -1.02 -0.73
N ASP A 341 -22.44 -2.19 -1.21
CA ASP A 341 -22.24 -3.49 -0.57
C ASP A 341 -20.84 -4.09 -0.85
N ARG A 342 -19.99 -3.36 -1.58
CA ARG A 342 -18.63 -3.77 -1.95
C ARG A 342 -17.58 -2.86 -1.33
N TYR A 343 -16.38 -3.40 -1.23
CA TYR A 343 -15.22 -2.62 -0.78
C TYR A 343 -14.99 -1.42 -1.69
N GLN A 344 -15.24 -0.23 -1.12
CA GLN A 344 -14.98 1.05 -1.76
C GLN A 344 -13.48 1.25 -1.96
N GLN A 345 -13.10 2.06 -2.95
CA GLN A 345 -11.70 2.25 -3.32
C GLN A 345 -11.36 3.72 -3.56
N TRP A 346 -10.09 4.07 -3.35
CA TRP A 346 -9.57 5.42 -3.55
C TRP A 346 -8.21 5.38 -4.23
N LEU A 347 -8.00 6.26 -5.21
CA LEU A 347 -6.70 6.49 -5.84
C LEU A 347 -5.93 7.55 -5.05
N TRP A 348 -4.70 7.25 -4.68
CA TRP A 348 -3.79 8.17 -3.99
C TRP A 348 -2.64 8.59 -4.90
N LEU A 349 -2.22 9.86 -4.75
CA LEU A 349 -1.16 10.48 -5.54
C LEU A 349 -0.19 11.23 -4.61
N GLU A 350 1.07 10.83 -4.63
CA GLU A 350 2.14 11.38 -3.79
C GLU A 350 3.33 11.81 -4.64
N ASN A 351 3.81 13.04 -4.46
CA ASN A 351 5.04 13.48 -5.12
C ASN A 351 6.23 13.17 -4.22
N HIS A 352 7.11 12.26 -4.64
CA HIS A 352 8.34 11.94 -3.93
C HIS A 352 9.53 12.59 -4.64
N GLN A 353 10.41 13.23 -3.88
CA GLN A 353 11.64 13.81 -4.42
C GLN A 353 12.87 12.93 -4.19
N GLY A 354 12.80 11.95 -3.29
CA GLY A 354 13.92 11.09 -2.92
C GLY A 354 14.90 11.78 -1.95
N ARG A 355 15.64 10.95 -1.22
CA ARG A 355 16.64 11.37 -0.20
C ARG A 355 17.64 12.42 -0.71
N ALA A 356 18.06 12.32 -1.97
CA ALA A 356 19.02 13.26 -2.56
C ALA A 356 18.51 14.71 -2.56
N PHE A 357 17.20 14.91 -2.56
CA PHE A 357 16.57 16.23 -2.63
C PHE A 357 15.95 16.66 -1.30
N ASN A 358 15.30 15.76 -0.56
CA ASN A 358 14.64 16.10 0.71
C ASN A 358 15.45 15.73 1.97
N GLY A 359 16.55 14.99 1.83
CA GLY A 359 17.43 14.59 2.92
C GLY A 359 16.86 13.50 3.84
N SER A 360 15.64 13.01 3.61
CA SER A 360 15.03 12.00 4.47
C SER A 360 15.69 10.63 4.25
N PRO A 361 16.14 9.94 5.32
CA PRO A 361 16.84 8.67 5.17
C PRO A 361 15.96 7.54 4.63
N THR A 362 14.63 7.69 4.72
CA THR A 362 13.65 6.66 4.34
C THR A 362 12.93 6.92 3.02
N ASP A 363 13.17 8.07 2.37
CA ASP A 363 12.68 8.31 1.01
C ASP A 363 13.66 7.76 -0.03
N VAL A 364 13.87 6.44 0.06
CA VAL A 364 14.81 5.65 -0.74
C VAL A 364 14.13 4.34 -1.11
N PHE A 365 14.59 3.73 -2.21
CA PHE A 365 14.18 2.38 -2.54
C PHE A 365 14.80 1.41 -1.54
N HIS A 366 14.09 0.32 -1.29
CA HIS A 366 14.58 -0.70 -0.42
C HIS A 366 15.80 -1.39 -1.05
N TYR A 367 16.87 -1.51 -0.29
CA TYR A 367 18.17 -2.01 -0.76
C TYR A 367 18.90 -1.12 -1.78
N GLN A 368 18.57 0.18 -1.89
CA GLN A 368 19.23 1.14 -2.79
C GLN A 368 20.77 1.20 -2.65
N GLN A 369 21.34 0.75 -1.54
CA GLN A 369 22.79 0.61 -1.36
C GLN A 369 23.44 -0.49 -2.22
N LEU A 370 22.64 -1.42 -2.77
CA LEU A 370 23.12 -2.50 -3.63
C LEU A 370 23.13 -2.06 -5.09
N ALA A 371 24.14 -2.50 -5.84
CA ALA A 371 24.34 -2.10 -7.24
C ALA A 371 23.21 -2.52 -8.21
N CYS A 372 22.31 -3.41 -7.80
CA CYS A 372 21.19 -3.88 -8.61
C CYS A 372 19.89 -3.08 -8.39
N VAL A 373 19.87 -2.15 -7.43
CA VAL A 373 18.73 -1.29 -7.13
C VAL A 373 19.13 0.15 -7.46
N ASP A 374 18.40 0.75 -8.38
CA ASP A 374 18.60 2.15 -8.76
C ASP A 374 18.16 3.11 -7.63
N SER A 375 18.54 4.38 -7.71
CA SER A 375 18.06 5.38 -6.74
C SER A 375 16.68 5.93 -7.10
N VAL A 376 15.92 6.36 -6.08
CA VAL A 376 14.60 7.01 -6.28
C VAL A 376 14.77 8.34 -7.01
N PRO A 377 14.20 8.50 -8.22
CA PRO A 377 14.14 9.80 -8.87
C PRO A 377 12.94 10.61 -8.34
N PRO A 378 12.93 11.94 -8.54
CA PRO A 378 11.72 12.74 -8.37
C PRO A 378 10.58 12.26 -9.27
N GLY A 379 9.37 12.09 -8.72
CA GLY A 379 8.21 11.68 -9.50
C GLY A 379 6.95 11.46 -8.69
N LEU A 380 5.85 11.21 -9.40
CA LEU A 380 4.55 10.92 -8.78
C LEU A 380 4.42 9.41 -8.56
N VAL A 381 4.10 9.01 -7.34
CA VAL A 381 3.73 7.64 -6.97
C VAL A 381 2.22 7.57 -6.86
N ALA A 382 1.64 6.45 -7.31
CA ALA A 382 0.20 6.20 -7.23
C ALA A 382 -0.10 4.81 -6.66
N TYR A 383 -1.21 4.70 -5.93
CA TYR A 383 -1.72 3.43 -5.42
C TYR A 383 -3.23 3.49 -5.16
N ILE A 384 -3.86 2.31 -5.12
CA ILE A 384 -5.26 2.14 -4.74
C ILE A 384 -5.33 1.71 -3.27
N GLN A 385 -6.13 2.45 -2.51
CA GLN A 385 -6.65 2.02 -1.22
C GLN A 385 -7.94 1.22 -1.43
N VAL A 386 -8.07 0.06 -0.79
CA VAL A 386 -9.30 -0.73 -0.70
C VAL A 386 -9.81 -0.69 0.73
N ASP A 387 -11.09 -0.34 0.92
CA ASP A 387 -11.70 -0.23 2.24
C ASP A 387 -10.88 0.72 3.16
N ARG A 388 -10.92 0.54 4.48
CA ARG A 388 -10.04 1.20 5.46
C ARG A 388 -10.13 2.73 5.49
N ASP A 389 -11.25 3.30 5.03
CA ASP A 389 -11.53 4.74 5.15
C ASP A 389 -12.12 5.11 6.51
N GLN A 390 -12.74 4.15 7.20
CA GLN A 390 -13.39 4.40 8.49
C GLN A 390 -12.36 4.79 9.55
N ARG A 391 -12.43 6.05 10.02
CA ARG A 391 -11.61 6.59 11.12
C ARG A 391 -12.31 6.67 12.46
N ASN A 392 -13.62 6.41 12.53
CA ASN A 392 -14.40 6.46 13.76
C ASN A 392 -15.24 5.21 13.93
N GLY A 393 -15.42 4.72 15.16
CA GLY A 393 -16.38 3.66 15.50
C GLY A 393 -15.73 2.42 16.11
N LYS A 394 -16.55 1.39 16.36
CA LYS A 394 -16.15 0.21 17.15
C LYS A 394 -15.27 -0.78 16.39
N ASP A 395 -15.43 -0.87 15.06
CA ASP A 395 -14.65 -1.79 14.20
C ASP A 395 -13.45 -1.10 13.53
N LEU A 396 -12.94 -0.05 14.17
CA LEU A 396 -11.88 0.79 13.66
C LEU A 396 -10.60 0.01 13.32
N TYR A 397 -10.30 -1.04 14.07
CA TYR A 397 -9.10 -1.86 13.93
C TYR A 397 -9.38 -3.26 13.31
N GLY A 398 -10.59 -3.51 12.81
CA GLY A 398 -10.95 -4.73 12.07
C GLY A 398 -10.53 -4.69 10.60
N GLY A 399 -10.96 -5.65 9.78
CA GLY A 399 -10.66 -5.71 8.33
C GLY A 399 -9.47 -6.60 7.95
N TYR A 400 -9.01 -6.49 6.70
CA TYR A 400 -7.98 -7.35 6.09
C TYR A 400 -6.70 -6.60 5.72
N ALA A 401 -5.61 -7.36 5.51
CA ALA A 401 -4.30 -6.85 5.09
C ALA A 401 -4.24 -6.53 3.59
N ASP A 402 -3.13 -5.96 3.13
CA ASP A 402 -2.90 -5.48 1.75
C ASP A 402 -4.02 -4.60 1.21
N TYR A 403 -4.41 -3.59 1.99
CA TYR A 403 -5.41 -2.61 1.54
C TYR A 403 -4.80 -1.51 0.67
N LEU A 404 -3.47 -1.42 0.54
CA LEU A 404 -2.78 -0.55 -0.40
C LEU A 404 -2.17 -1.39 -1.52
N ARG A 405 -2.63 -1.18 -2.76
CA ARG A 405 -2.09 -1.80 -3.98
C ARG A 405 -1.42 -0.77 -4.86
N PRO A 406 -0.11 -0.88 -5.14
CA PRO A 406 0.60 0.05 -6.02
C PRO A 406 -0.03 0.14 -7.42
N LEU A 407 0.13 1.30 -8.06
CA LEU A 407 -0.14 1.49 -9.49
C LEU A 407 1.12 2.03 -10.16
N PRO A 408 2.14 1.18 -10.38
CA PRO A 408 3.42 1.64 -10.92
C PRO A 408 3.27 2.10 -12.36
N ALA A 409 4.00 3.16 -12.73
CA ALA A 409 3.91 3.81 -14.02
C ALA A 409 4.28 2.89 -15.21
N ASN A 410 5.10 1.86 -14.98
CA ASN A 410 5.41 0.86 -16.00
C ASN A 410 4.26 -0.13 -16.29
N GLY A 411 3.17 -0.12 -15.51
CA GLY A 411 1.91 -0.78 -15.86
C GLY A 411 1.77 -2.23 -15.40
N LEU A 412 0.61 -2.79 -15.74
CA LEU A 412 0.15 -4.14 -15.36
C LEU A 412 0.12 -5.05 -16.59
N TYR A 413 0.52 -6.31 -16.41
CA TYR A 413 0.70 -7.28 -17.49
C TYR A 413 0.24 -8.67 -17.09
N ASP A 414 -0.20 -9.43 -18.09
CA ASP A 414 -0.22 -10.89 -18.02
C ASP A 414 1.23 -11.41 -18.08
N LEU A 415 1.90 -11.48 -16.93
CA LEU A 415 3.33 -11.80 -16.83
C LEU A 415 3.65 -13.20 -17.40
N ARG A 416 4.75 -13.29 -18.14
CA ARG A 416 5.28 -14.55 -18.67
C ARG A 416 6.64 -14.82 -18.06
N LEU A 417 6.84 -16.06 -17.59
CA LEU A 417 8.12 -16.55 -17.08
C LEU A 417 8.99 -17.12 -18.21
N PHE A 418 10.30 -16.96 -18.09
CA PHE A 418 11.30 -17.35 -19.07
C PHE A 418 12.48 -18.08 -18.43
N GLY A 419 13.03 -19.05 -19.17
CA GLY A 419 14.30 -19.70 -18.86
C GLY A 419 14.30 -20.50 -17.55
N GLU A 420 15.50 -20.78 -17.07
CA GLU A 420 15.72 -21.37 -15.74
C GLU A 420 15.79 -20.29 -14.67
N ALA A 421 15.57 -20.67 -13.41
CA ALA A 421 15.71 -19.75 -12.30
C ALA A 421 17.16 -19.24 -12.20
N VAL A 422 17.35 -17.93 -12.10
CA VAL A 422 18.68 -17.28 -12.02
C VAL A 422 18.94 -16.80 -10.59
N SER A 423 20.22 -16.63 -10.22
CA SER A 423 20.58 -16.08 -8.91
C SER A 423 19.96 -14.71 -8.72
N ASP A 424 19.50 -14.46 -7.50
CA ASP A 424 18.68 -13.31 -7.21
C ASP A 424 19.45 -12.14 -6.57
N CYS A 425 18.93 -10.94 -6.76
CA CYS A 425 19.31 -9.73 -6.03
C CYS A 425 18.05 -9.17 -5.37
N PRO A 426 18.05 -8.83 -4.08
CA PRO A 426 19.18 -8.57 -3.17
C PRO A 426 19.73 -9.81 -2.43
N TYR A 427 19.21 -11.02 -2.71
CA TYR A 427 19.55 -12.23 -1.94
C TYR A 427 20.37 -13.25 -2.75
N PRO A 428 21.72 -13.16 -2.71
CA PRO A 428 22.59 -14.15 -3.33
C PRO A 428 22.23 -15.57 -2.88
N GLY A 429 22.05 -16.48 -3.83
CA GLY A 429 21.71 -17.89 -3.56
C GLY A 429 20.22 -18.21 -3.57
N GLN A 430 19.33 -17.22 -3.45
CA GLN A 430 17.94 -17.41 -3.87
C GLN A 430 17.90 -17.45 -5.40
N ARG A 431 16.98 -18.24 -5.97
CA ARG A 431 16.80 -18.34 -7.42
C ARG A 431 15.34 -18.07 -7.79
N SER A 432 15.13 -17.12 -8.68
CA SER A 432 13.81 -16.75 -9.21
C SER A 432 13.80 -16.84 -10.73
N MET A 433 12.66 -17.17 -11.32
CA MET A 433 12.51 -17.17 -12.78
C MET A 433 12.46 -15.74 -13.30
N ALA A 434 13.08 -15.50 -14.46
CA ALA A 434 12.97 -14.21 -15.10
C ALA A 434 11.58 -14.02 -15.70
N TYR A 435 11.04 -12.80 -15.66
CA TYR A 435 9.78 -12.43 -16.30
C TYR A 435 9.99 -11.39 -17.41
N ALA A 436 8.98 -11.12 -18.23
CA ALA A 436 9.02 -10.01 -19.18
C ALA A 436 7.73 -9.18 -19.16
N LEU A 437 7.87 -7.87 -19.32
CA LEU A 437 6.77 -6.94 -19.55
C LEU A 437 6.54 -6.81 -21.05
N LEU A 438 5.69 -7.66 -21.60
CA LEU A 438 5.41 -7.71 -23.04
C LEU A 438 4.28 -6.74 -23.40
N PRO A 439 4.48 -5.75 -24.29
CA PRO A 439 3.44 -4.78 -24.64
C PRO A 439 2.13 -5.41 -25.12
N GLU A 440 2.19 -6.50 -25.89
CA GLU A 440 1.01 -7.24 -26.36
C GLU A 440 0.27 -8.01 -25.25
N ARG A 441 0.88 -8.10 -24.06
CA ARG A 441 0.32 -8.69 -22.83
C ARG A 441 -0.06 -7.64 -21.79
N ALA A 442 -0.05 -6.35 -22.15
CA ALA A 442 -0.60 -5.30 -21.30
C ALA A 442 -2.03 -5.69 -20.87
N ASN A 443 -2.29 -5.55 -19.57
CA ASN A 443 -3.55 -5.88 -18.95
C ASN A 443 -3.79 -4.91 -17.78
N PRO A 444 -4.25 -3.68 -18.06
CA PRO A 444 -4.39 -2.65 -17.05
C PRO A 444 -5.45 -2.96 -15.98
N PHE A 445 -6.33 -3.94 -16.20
CA PHE A 445 -7.48 -4.20 -15.33
C PHE A 445 -7.23 -5.33 -14.33
N THR A 446 -6.61 -6.42 -14.75
CA THR A 446 -6.32 -7.57 -13.87
C THR A 446 -4.89 -8.03 -13.89
N GLY A 447 -4.01 -7.41 -14.68
CA GLY A 447 -2.61 -7.81 -14.77
C GLY A 447 -1.86 -7.67 -13.45
N ASN A 448 -0.73 -8.35 -13.35
CA ASN A 448 0.22 -8.16 -12.25
C ASN A 448 1.25 -7.08 -12.62
N HIS A 449 1.89 -6.52 -11.60
CA HIS A 449 3.03 -5.61 -11.76
C HIS A 449 4.22 -6.08 -10.91
N GLU A 450 5.36 -5.42 -11.06
CA GLU A 450 6.64 -5.85 -10.43
C GLU A 450 6.64 -5.68 -8.91
N LEU A 451 5.83 -4.75 -8.37
CA LEU A 451 5.62 -4.54 -6.92
C LEU A 451 4.60 -5.51 -6.27
N GLU A 452 4.29 -6.63 -6.91
CA GLU A 452 3.46 -7.70 -6.36
C GLU A 452 4.29 -8.98 -6.24
N LEU A 453 3.76 -9.97 -5.52
CA LEU A 453 4.23 -11.36 -5.58
C LEU A 453 3.22 -12.21 -6.41
N PRO A 454 3.40 -12.33 -7.74
CA PRO A 454 2.45 -12.99 -8.63
C PRO A 454 2.38 -14.50 -8.39
N LEU A 455 1.20 -15.09 -8.56
CA LEU A 455 0.98 -16.52 -8.35
C LEU A 455 1.03 -17.30 -9.67
N PHE A 456 1.68 -18.46 -9.63
CA PHE A 456 1.72 -19.42 -10.72
C PHE A 456 1.46 -20.82 -10.17
N ASP A 457 0.72 -21.65 -10.91
CA ASP A 457 0.50 -23.07 -10.60
C ASP A 457 1.77 -23.83 -10.97
N ARG A 458 2.73 -23.88 -10.04
CA ARG A 458 4.08 -24.39 -10.31
C ARG A 458 4.14 -25.90 -10.20
N ASN A 459 3.24 -26.49 -9.41
CA ASN A 459 3.16 -27.93 -9.23
C ASN A 459 2.16 -28.60 -10.21
N GLY A 460 1.34 -27.83 -10.91
CA GLY A 460 0.37 -28.30 -11.90
C GLY A 460 -0.86 -28.97 -11.29
N ASP A 461 -1.20 -28.66 -10.03
CA ASP A 461 -2.31 -29.29 -9.31
C ASP A 461 -3.67 -28.61 -9.53
N GLY A 462 -3.69 -27.53 -10.32
CA GLY A 462 -4.90 -26.77 -10.62
C GLY A 462 -5.35 -25.85 -9.48
N LYS A 463 -4.48 -25.56 -8.51
CA LYS A 463 -4.70 -24.60 -7.44
C LYS A 463 -3.53 -23.64 -7.36
N LEU A 464 -3.84 -22.42 -6.96
CA LEU A 464 -2.84 -21.40 -6.66
C LEU A 464 -2.71 -21.27 -5.16
N MET A 465 -1.47 -21.32 -4.71
CA MET A 465 -1.13 -21.07 -3.31
C MET A 465 -0.12 -19.94 -3.21
N ARG A 466 -0.25 -19.10 -2.18
CA ARG A 466 0.74 -18.06 -1.90
C ARG A 466 2.16 -18.59 -1.62
N GLY A 467 2.35 -19.88 -1.37
CA GLY A 467 3.68 -20.52 -1.33
C GLY A 467 4.35 -20.66 -2.70
N GLU A 468 3.61 -20.46 -3.80
CA GLU A 468 4.11 -20.58 -5.17
C GLU A 468 4.39 -19.23 -5.82
N HIS A 469 4.36 -18.14 -5.04
CA HIS A 469 4.58 -16.81 -5.58
C HIS A 469 5.97 -16.67 -6.22
N LEU A 470 6.04 -15.79 -7.20
CA LEU A 470 7.29 -15.30 -7.76
C LEU A 470 7.67 -13.99 -7.08
N VAL A 471 8.95 -13.80 -6.75
CA VAL A 471 9.50 -12.48 -6.44
C VAL A 471 10.04 -11.86 -7.74
N PRO A 472 9.47 -10.75 -8.26
CA PRO A 472 9.88 -10.13 -9.53
C PRO A 472 11.23 -9.41 -9.48
N ASN A 473 12.33 -10.15 -9.42
CA ASN A 473 13.66 -9.55 -9.29
C ASN A 473 14.50 -9.56 -10.57
N SER A 474 14.20 -10.46 -11.51
CA SER A 474 14.93 -10.60 -12.77
C SER A 474 14.01 -10.42 -13.96
N ARG A 475 14.35 -9.49 -14.86
CA ARG A 475 13.53 -9.12 -16.02
C ARG A 475 14.27 -9.41 -17.32
N VAL A 476 13.57 -9.93 -18.32
CA VAL A 476 14.07 -10.07 -19.69
C VAL A 476 13.84 -8.75 -20.41
N GLU A 477 14.93 -8.10 -20.80
CA GLU A 477 14.95 -6.85 -21.57
C GLU A 477 15.73 -7.08 -22.87
N ASN A 478 15.10 -6.89 -24.02
CA ASN A 478 15.73 -7.08 -25.34
C ASN A 478 16.42 -8.45 -25.49
N GLY A 479 15.82 -9.50 -24.93
CA GLY A 479 16.34 -10.87 -24.95
C GLY A 479 17.44 -11.15 -23.91
N VAL A 480 17.79 -10.20 -23.06
CA VAL A 480 18.83 -10.35 -22.02
C VAL A 480 18.19 -10.31 -20.64
N VAL A 481 18.56 -11.24 -19.76
CA VAL A 481 18.13 -11.24 -18.35
C VAL A 481 18.91 -10.15 -17.60
N ARG A 482 18.20 -9.26 -16.92
CA ARG A 482 18.77 -8.25 -16.02
C ARG A 482 18.21 -8.40 -14.62
N HIS A 483 19.08 -8.29 -13.63
CA HIS A 483 18.70 -8.24 -12.21
C HIS A 483 18.34 -6.81 -11.86
N ARG A 484 17.04 -6.54 -11.70
CA ARG A 484 16.49 -5.21 -11.43
C ARG A 484 15.91 -5.07 -10.03
N ALA A 485 15.72 -6.20 -9.32
CA ALA A 485 15.12 -6.22 -7.99
C ALA A 485 13.80 -5.42 -7.94
N GLY A 486 12.99 -5.50 -9.02
CA GLY A 486 11.85 -4.63 -9.26
C GLY A 486 10.84 -4.62 -8.11
N PHE A 487 10.64 -5.73 -7.41
CA PHE A 487 9.78 -5.79 -6.23
C PHE A 487 10.14 -4.76 -5.14
N TYR A 488 11.43 -4.41 -5.03
CA TYR A 488 11.97 -3.48 -4.03
C TYR A 488 12.08 -2.03 -4.52
N GLY A 489 11.53 -1.75 -5.71
CA GLY A 489 11.51 -0.40 -6.28
C GLY A 489 12.36 -0.24 -7.54
N SER A 490 11.88 0.63 -8.43
CA SER A 490 12.52 0.96 -9.70
C SER A 490 12.10 2.37 -10.12
N PRO A 491 12.99 3.17 -10.75
CA PRO A 491 12.65 4.46 -11.35
C PRO A 491 11.43 4.41 -12.28
N GLU A 492 11.21 3.27 -12.95
CA GLU A 492 10.09 3.05 -13.87
C GLU A 492 8.71 2.98 -13.18
N HIS A 493 8.67 2.88 -11.85
CA HIS A 493 7.41 2.88 -11.11
C HIS A 493 6.82 4.29 -10.93
N LEU A 494 7.61 5.34 -11.10
CA LEU A 494 7.17 6.72 -10.88
C LEU A 494 6.69 7.34 -12.20
N PHE A 495 5.60 8.09 -12.13
CA PHE A 495 5.18 8.93 -13.24
C PHE A 495 6.06 10.18 -13.28
N THR A 496 6.56 10.51 -14.46
CA THR A 496 7.49 11.64 -14.69
C THR A 496 7.17 12.35 -16.00
N LEU A 497 7.62 13.60 -16.14
CA LEU A 497 7.39 14.37 -17.38
C LEU A 497 8.07 13.77 -18.62
N ASN A 498 9.18 13.06 -18.42
CA ASN A 498 9.97 12.43 -19.48
C ASN A 498 9.63 10.94 -19.69
N GLY A 499 8.74 10.38 -18.86
CA GLY A 499 8.28 8.99 -18.94
C GLY A 499 6.76 8.94 -19.05
N GLU A 500 6.15 7.98 -18.36
CA GLU A 500 4.69 7.93 -18.25
C GLU A 500 4.18 9.07 -17.39
N ARG A 501 3.22 9.84 -17.92
CA ARG A 501 2.70 11.06 -17.29
C ARG A 501 1.18 11.09 -17.16
N VAL A 502 0.49 10.05 -17.60
CA VAL A 502 -0.97 9.98 -17.64
C VAL A 502 -1.45 8.69 -17.01
N LEU A 503 -2.44 8.80 -16.13
CA LEU A 503 -3.22 7.69 -15.60
C LEU A 503 -4.70 7.96 -15.92
N GLY A 504 -5.34 7.07 -16.67
CA GLY A 504 -6.72 7.20 -17.14
C GLY A 504 -7.31 5.87 -17.61
N MET A 505 -8.54 5.88 -18.14
CA MET A 505 -9.25 4.64 -18.53
C MET A 505 -8.50 3.85 -19.62
N ALA A 506 -7.89 4.55 -20.57
CA ALA A 506 -7.21 3.95 -21.72
C ALA A 506 -5.68 3.77 -21.54
N THR A 507 -5.14 4.02 -20.34
CA THR A 507 -3.70 3.87 -20.06
C THR A 507 -3.37 2.57 -19.34
N ASN A 508 -2.07 2.24 -19.23
CA ASN A 508 -1.56 1.17 -18.39
C ASN A 508 -0.46 1.74 -17.49
N PRO A 509 -0.68 1.88 -16.17
CA PRO A 509 -1.86 1.45 -15.40
C PRO A 509 -3.11 2.33 -15.67
N THR A 510 -4.28 1.90 -15.19
CA THR A 510 -5.57 2.60 -15.37
C THR A 510 -6.06 3.29 -14.08
N SER A 511 -7.01 4.22 -14.21
CA SER A 511 -7.81 4.78 -13.10
C SER A 511 -9.01 3.92 -12.69
N ALA A 512 -9.31 2.84 -13.40
CA ALA A 512 -10.44 1.98 -13.09
C ALA A 512 -10.29 1.25 -11.75
N ALA A 513 -11.43 0.88 -11.14
CA ALA A 513 -11.46 0.10 -9.91
C ALA A 513 -10.80 -1.28 -10.10
N GLN A 514 -10.07 -1.72 -9.09
CA GLN A 514 -9.33 -2.98 -9.12
C GLN A 514 -10.16 -4.12 -8.56
N LEU A 515 -9.93 -5.34 -9.06
CA LEU A 515 -10.60 -6.51 -8.49
C LEU A 515 -10.06 -6.83 -7.10
N THR A 516 -10.94 -7.27 -6.21
CA THR A 516 -10.56 -7.84 -4.91
C THR A 516 -10.98 -9.30 -4.83
N LEU A 517 -10.28 -10.06 -4.01
CA LEU A 517 -10.67 -11.41 -3.61
C LEU A 517 -10.04 -11.67 -2.24
N VAL A 518 -10.81 -11.43 -1.19
CA VAL A 518 -10.31 -11.66 0.16
C VAL A 518 -9.94 -13.14 0.30
N SER A 519 -8.67 -13.40 0.60
CA SER A 519 -8.14 -14.76 0.66
C SER A 519 -6.99 -14.91 1.64
N SER A 520 -6.82 -16.14 2.13
CA SER A 520 -5.66 -16.59 2.91
C SER A 520 -5.16 -17.91 2.36
N GLY A 521 -3.85 -18.02 2.07
CA GLY A 521 -3.26 -19.24 1.51
C GLY A 521 -3.92 -19.64 0.18
N SER A 522 -4.75 -20.69 0.20
CA SER A 522 -5.43 -21.27 -0.97
C SER A 522 -6.95 -21.09 -0.96
N ARG A 523 -7.51 -20.32 0.00
CA ARG A 523 -8.96 -20.19 0.19
C ARG A 523 -9.44 -18.76 0.06
N ALA A 524 -10.46 -18.55 -0.77
CA ALA A 524 -11.25 -17.33 -0.80
C ALA A 524 -12.27 -17.29 0.35
N GLN A 525 -12.38 -16.16 1.05
CA GLN A 525 -13.27 -16.00 2.21
C GLN A 525 -14.73 -15.83 1.79
N HIS A 526 -15.00 -15.04 0.74
CA HIS A 526 -16.37 -14.73 0.28
C HIS A 526 -16.73 -15.44 -1.04
N GLY A 527 -15.85 -16.28 -1.58
CA GLY A 527 -16.06 -16.95 -2.87
C GLY A 527 -16.32 -15.98 -4.03
N GLY A 528 -15.73 -14.78 -3.99
CA GLY A 528 -15.95 -13.72 -4.98
C GLY A 528 -17.33 -13.04 -4.91
N LYS A 529 -18.10 -13.25 -3.83
CA LYS A 529 -19.35 -12.53 -3.59
C LYS A 529 -19.08 -11.26 -2.78
N ALA A 530 -20.13 -10.46 -2.55
CA ALA A 530 -20.03 -9.30 -1.68
C ALA A 530 -19.40 -9.71 -0.34
N PRO A 531 -18.46 -8.93 0.19
CA PRO A 531 -18.06 -7.57 -0.24
C PRO A 531 -16.97 -7.48 -1.34
N ASP A 532 -16.50 -8.59 -1.92
CA ASP A 532 -15.47 -8.56 -2.96
C ASP A 532 -15.92 -7.78 -4.21
N VAL A 533 -15.03 -6.95 -4.75
CA VAL A 533 -15.19 -6.26 -6.04
C VAL A 533 -14.73 -7.22 -7.15
N ARG A 534 -15.69 -7.83 -7.85
CA ARG A 534 -15.43 -8.76 -8.98
C ARG A 534 -15.71 -8.16 -10.35
N ALA A 535 -15.80 -6.84 -10.40
CA ALA A 535 -15.97 -6.09 -11.64
C ALA A 535 -15.04 -4.87 -11.67
N THR A 536 -14.44 -4.64 -12.83
CA THR A 536 -13.73 -3.40 -13.15
C THR A 536 -14.75 -2.36 -13.58
N TYR A 537 -15.03 -1.39 -12.71
CA TYR A 537 -15.91 -0.27 -13.02
C TYR A 537 -15.14 0.81 -13.75
N LEU A 538 -15.53 1.07 -15.00
CA LEU A 538 -14.96 2.13 -15.82
C LEU A 538 -15.39 3.50 -15.30
N ASN A 539 -14.49 4.47 -15.34
CA ASN A 539 -14.73 5.84 -14.90
C ASN A 539 -14.00 6.85 -15.80
N GLY A 540 -14.41 8.12 -15.74
CA GLY A 540 -13.83 9.20 -16.53
C GLY A 540 -12.60 9.85 -15.90
N ILE A 541 -12.08 9.31 -14.78
CA ILE A 541 -10.97 9.94 -14.06
C ILE A 541 -9.72 9.88 -14.92
N ARG A 542 -9.07 11.02 -15.10
CA ARG A 542 -7.73 11.11 -15.64
C ARG A 542 -6.87 12.06 -14.83
N VAL A 543 -5.68 11.59 -14.50
CA VAL A 543 -4.59 12.33 -13.88
C VAL A 543 -3.51 12.54 -14.94
N GLU A 544 -3.04 13.77 -15.11
CA GLU A 544 -1.94 14.09 -16.01
C GLU A 544 -0.94 15.02 -15.34
N LEU A 545 0.34 14.64 -15.37
CA LEU A 545 1.43 15.53 -15.00
C LEU A 545 1.63 16.54 -16.13
N LEU A 546 1.42 17.82 -15.82
CA LEU A 546 1.57 18.93 -16.76
C LEU A 546 2.97 19.51 -16.73
N ASP A 547 3.54 19.67 -15.53
CA ASP A 547 4.80 20.38 -15.32
C ASP A 547 5.43 20.06 -13.96
N ALA A 548 6.68 20.43 -13.78
CA ALA A 548 7.43 20.40 -12.52
C ALA A 548 7.91 21.83 -12.23
N VAL A 549 7.36 22.46 -11.21
CA VAL A 549 7.68 23.86 -10.86
C VAL A 549 8.97 23.92 -10.01
N PRO A 550 9.66 25.08 -9.96
CA PRO A 550 10.84 25.24 -9.12
C PRO A 550 10.60 24.78 -7.68
N GLY A 551 11.56 24.04 -7.12
CA GLY A 551 11.42 23.40 -5.80
C GLY A 551 10.80 22.01 -5.83
N GLY A 552 10.59 21.40 -7.01
CA GLY A 552 10.24 19.99 -7.15
C GLY A 552 8.75 19.67 -7.04
N SER A 553 7.88 20.68 -6.97
CA SER A 553 6.44 20.42 -6.90
C SER A 553 5.89 20.03 -8.27
N LEU A 554 4.97 19.06 -8.31
CA LEU A 554 4.37 18.58 -9.55
C LEU A 554 3.03 19.26 -9.79
N LYS A 555 2.84 19.78 -11.00
CA LYS A 555 1.56 20.30 -11.46
C LYS A 555 0.78 19.18 -12.12
N VAL A 556 -0.34 18.81 -11.53
CA VAL A 556 -1.22 17.75 -12.03
C VAL A 556 -2.57 18.30 -12.44
N HIS A 557 -3.15 17.76 -13.51
CA HIS A 557 -4.52 18.04 -13.93
C HIS A 557 -5.38 16.80 -13.75
N ILE A 558 -6.51 16.98 -13.05
CA ILE A 558 -7.46 15.93 -12.75
C ILE A 558 -8.79 16.29 -13.40
N ARG A 559 -9.32 15.38 -14.21
CA ARG A 559 -10.63 15.50 -14.87
C ARG A 559 -11.44 14.21 -14.72
N ASN A 560 -12.75 14.28 -14.92
CA ASN A 560 -13.69 13.15 -14.79
C ASN A 560 -14.51 12.90 -16.06
N ASP A 561 -13.94 13.23 -17.23
CA ASP A 561 -14.61 13.17 -18.54
C ASP A 561 -13.78 12.39 -19.58
N ASP A 562 -12.83 11.57 -19.12
CA ASP A 562 -11.96 10.77 -19.98
C ASP A 562 -12.60 9.46 -20.43
N THR A 563 -13.37 9.56 -21.51
CA THR A 563 -14.12 8.43 -22.09
C THR A 563 -13.65 8.07 -23.50
N VAL A 564 -12.45 8.50 -23.90
CA VAL A 564 -11.93 8.30 -25.25
C VAL A 564 -10.76 7.32 -25.21
N ILE A 565 -10.86 6.26 -26.00
CA ILE A 565 -9.75 5.36 -26.33
C ILE A 565 -9.10 5.89 -27.60
N ASP A 566 -7.90 6.44 -27.47
CA ASP A 566 -7.12 7.07 -28.56
C ASP A 566 -5.92 6.22 -29.01
N ARG A 567 -5.79 5.02 -28.47
CA ARG A 567 -4.70 4.07 -28.69
C ARG A 567 -5.20 2.64 -28.63
N ASP A 568 -4.38 1.70 -29.06
CA ASP A 568 -4.70 0.28 -28.88
C ASP A 568 -4.68 -0.09 -27.41
N VAL A 569 -5.77 -0.69 -26.94
CA VAL A 569 -5.92 -1.20 -25.58
C VAL A 569 -6.42 -2.64 -25.60
N ARG A 570 -5.88 -3.43 -24.68
CA ARG A 570 -6.33 -4.79 -24.39
C ARG A 570 -6.94 -4.80 -22.99
N TRP A 571 -8.22 -5.13 -22.91
CA TRP A 571 -8.96 -5.19 -21.65
C TRP A 571 -9.35 -6.63 -21.34
N CYS A 572 -8.97 -7.06 -20.14
CA CYS A 572 -9.24 -8.37 -19.60
C CYS A 572 -9.72 -8.20 -18.16
N SER A 573 -10.86 -8.77 -17.82
CA SER A 573 -11.36 -8.82 -16.43
C SER A 573 -12.42 -9.90 -16.31
N ASP A 574 -12.76 -10.31 -15.08
CA ASP A 574 -13.92 -11.16 -14.83
C ASP A 574 -15.20 -10.51 -15.36
N SER A 575 -15.33 -9.23 -15.05
CA SER A 575 -16.40 -8.37 -15.52
C SER A 575 -15.87 -6.96 -15.68
N ILE A 576 -16.18 -6.31 -16.78
CA ILE A 576 -15.97 -4.89 -17.05
C ILE A 576 -17.36 -4.26 -17.09
N VAL A 577 -17.54 -3.14 -16.40
CA VAL A 577 -18.82 -2.44 -16.35
C VAL A 577 -18.60 -1.03 -16.89
N LEU A 578 -19.36 -0.67 -17.94
CA LEU A 578 -19.45 0.70 -18.45
C LEU A 578 -20.73 1.35 -17.91
N PRO A 579 -20.62 2.28 -16.94
CA PRO A 579 -21.72 3.12 -16.51
C PRO A 579 -22.15 4.10 -17.63
N PRO A 580 -23.30 4.78 -17.49
CA PRO A 580 -23.72 5.84 -18.42
C PRO A 580 -22.91 7.13 -18.20
N LEU A 581 -21.60 7.04 -18.38
CA LEU A 581 -20.67 8.16 -18.32
C LEU A 581 -21.04 9.20 -19.38
N ARG A 582 -20.70 10.46 -19.10
CA ARG A 582 -20.86 11.56 -20.05
C ARG A 582 -19.49 12.16 -20.35
N GLY A 583 -18.86 11.62 -21.38
CA GLY A 583 -17.65 12.20 -21.95
C GLY A 583 -17.88 13.56 -22.59
N ARG A 584 -16.77 14.17 -23.03
CA ARG A 584 -16.78 15.46 -23.75
C ARG A 584 -17.60 15.43 -25.04
N ASP A 585 -17.74 14.27 -25.66
CA ASP A 585 -18.56 14.08 -26.87
C ASP A 585 -20.00 13.59 -26.57
N GLY A 586 -20.39 13.61 -25.29
CA GLY A 586 -21.70 13.18 -24.80
C GLY A 586 -21.87 11.67 -24.67
N ARG A 587 -20.82 10.87 -24.94
CA ARG A 587 -20.89 9.40 -24.94
C ARG A 587 -20.17 8.79 -23.75
N SER A 588 -20.55 7.56 -23.41
CA SER A 588 -19.96 6.87 -22.26
C SER A 588 -18.59 6.30 -22.56
N LEU A 589 -18.36 5.85 -23.80
CA LEU A 589 -17.07 5.39 -24.28
C LEU A 589 -16.98 5.58 -25.80
N THR A 590 -15.88 6.16 -26.27
CA THR A 590 -15.60 6.35 -27.69
C THR A 590 -14.27 5.71 -28.06
N VAL A 591 -14.28 4.76 -28.99
CA VAL A 591 -13.07 4.24 -29.64
C VAL A 591 -12.78 5.13 -30.85
N GLN A 592 -11.71 5.91 -30.75
CA GLN A 592 -11.31 6.88 -31.76
C GLN A 592 -10.71 6.19 -33.00
N GLY A 593 -10.77 6.85 -34.16
CA GLY A 593 -10.18 6.32 -35.39
C GLY A 593 -8.70 5.95 -35.21
N ASN A 594 -8.27 4.85 -35.83
CA ASN A 594 -6.95 4.21 -35.68
C ASN A 594 -6.66 3.57 -34.30
N ALA A 595 -7.63 3.53 -33.39
CA ALA A 595 -7.49 2.80 -32.13
C ALA A 595 -8.23 1.44 -32.17
N THR A 596 -7.73 0.50 -31.39
CA THR A 596 -8.34 -0.81 -31.17
C THR A 596 -8.73 -0.98 -29.71
N LEU A 597 -10.00 -1.30 -29.46
CA LEU A 597 -10.43 -1.91 -28.21
C LEU A 597 -10.49 -3.42 -28.39
N LEU A 598 -9.57 -4.15 -27.75
CA LEU A 598 -9.54 -5.61 -27.70
C LEU A 598 -10.06 -6.11 -26.36
N LEU A 599 -11.16 -6.86 -26.36
CA LEU A 599 -11.61 -7.67 -25.24
C LEU A 599 -11.02 -9.07 -25.36
N ASP A 600 -10.25 -9.48 -24.35
CA ASP A 600 -9.55 -10.75 -24.33
C ASP A 600 -9.60 -11.38 -22.93
N ARG A 601 -9.27 -12.66 -22.82
CA ARG A 601 -9.21 -13.38 -21.54
C ARG A 601 -7.86 -13.15 -20.86
N SER A 602 -7.90 -12.81 -19.58
CA SER A 602 -6.69 -12.59 -18.75
C SER A 602 -5.92 -13.90 -18.57
N MET A 603 -4.59 -13.81 -18.62
CA MET A 603 -3.72 -14.90 -18.16
C MET A 603 -3.21 -14.67 -16.73
N THR A 604 -3.36 -13.47 -16.18
CA THR A 604 -3.21 -13.24 -14.74
C THR A 604 -4.34 -13.92 -13.97
N PRO A 605 -4.04 -14.67 -12.90
CA PRO A 605 -5.06 -15.26 -12.06
C PRO A 605 -5.99 -14.24 -11.40
N THR A 606 -7.29 -14.52 -11.49
CA THR A 606 -8.33 -13.82 -10.73
C THR A 606 -9.10 -14.76 -9.79
N ARG A 607 -8.86 -16.08 -9.85
CA ARG A 607 -9.36 -17.09 -8.90
C ARG A 607 -8.24 -18.04 -8.46
N LEU A 608 -8.41 -18.69 -7.30
CA LEU A 608 -7.40 -19.59 -6.70
C LEU A 608 -7.50 -21.05 -7.18
N SER A 609 -8.63 -21.47 -7.74
CA SER A 609 -8.87 -22.88 -8.07
C SER A 609 -9.76 -23.00 -9.31
N ASP A 610 -9.99 -24.24 -9.71
CA ASP A 610 -10.90 -24.63 -10.79
C ASP A 610 -10.58 -23.93 -12.12
N PRO A 611 -9.31 -24.00 -12.58
CA PRO A 611 -8.92 -23.39 -13.83
C PRO A 611 -9.61 -24.08 -15.02
N GLU A 612 -9.69 -23.37 -16.12
CA GLU A 612 -10.14 -23.93 -17.40
C GLU A 612 -8.94 -24.13 -18.31
N VAL A 613 -8.91 -25.26 -19.01
CA VAL A 613 -7.88 -25.53 -20.02
C VAL A 613 -8.51 -25.36 -21.41
N VAL A 614 -7.99 -24.42 -22.18
CA VAL A 614 -8.42 -24.15 -23.56
C VAL A 614 -7.19 -24.12 -24.45
N ASP A 615 -7.17 -24.97 -25.48
CA ASP A 615 -6.06 -25.11 -26.44
C ASP A 615 -4.69 -25.29 -25.76
N GLY A 616 -4.66 -26.07 -24.66
CA GLY A 616 -3.45 -26.35 -23.89
C GLY A 616 -2.99 -25.22 -22.96
N ILE A 617 -3.76 -24.13 -22.84
CA ILE A 617 -3.48 -23.02 -21.92
C ILE A 617 -4.43 -23.11 -20.72
N THR A 618 -3.85 -23.07 -19.52
CA THR A 618 -4.58 -23.05 -18.25
C THR A 618 -4.93 -21.61 -17.85
N TYR A 619 -6.22 -21.36 -17.61
CA TYR A 619 -6.75 -20.06 -17.21
C TYR A 619 -7.34 -20.09 -15.80
N PHE A 620 -6.68 -19.38 -14.89
CA PHE A 620 -7.19 -19.02 -13.56
C PHE A 620 -7.99 -17.70 -13.59
N ALA A 621 -8.60 -17.39 -14.72
CA ALA A 621 -9.51 -16.28 -14.88
C ALA A 621 -10.68 -16.74 -15.78
N PRO A 622 -11.93 -16.34 -15.51
CA PRO A 622 -13.05 -16.62 -16.39
C PRO A 622 -12.92 -15.86 -17.73
N VAL A 623 -13.81 -16.16 -18.68
CA VAL A 623 -13.93 -15.36 -19.91
C VAL A 623 -14.38 -13.94 -19.58
N THR A 624 -13.86 -12.96 -20.30
CA THR A 624 -14.18 -11.56 -20.02
C THR A 624 -15.59 -11.19 -20.44
N GLN A 625 -16.34 -10.62 -19.49
CA GLN A 625 -17.67 -10.07 -19.73
C GLN A 625 -17.60 -8.55 -19.70
N PHE A 626 -18.09 -7.87 -20.74
CA PHE A 626 -18.20 -6.42 -20.78
C PHE A 626 -19.66 -5.98 -20.82
N THR A 627 -20.13 -5.38 -19.73
CA THR A 627 -21.53 -4.96 -19.57
C THR A 627 -21.66 -3.45 -19.73
N LEU A 628 -22.47 -3.04 -20.71
CA LEU A 628 -22.90 -1.65 -20.84
C LEU A 628 -24.21 -1.50 -20.08
N LEU A 629 -24.18 -0.70 -19.01
CA LEU A 629 -25.36 -0.44 -18.18
C LEU A 629 -26.42 0.37 -18.93
N SER A 630 -27.62 0.44 -18.35
CA SER A 630 -28.71 1.22 -18.91
C SER A 630 -28.30 2.68 -19.16
N GLY A 631 -28.58 3.17 -20.37
CA GLY A 631 -28.20 4.51 -20.82
C GLY A 631 -26.74 4.68 -21.25
N ALA A 632 -25.89 3.64 -21.13
CA ALA A 632 -24.51 3.72 -21.58
C ALA A 632 -24.40 3.66 -23.11
N HIS A 633 -23.52 4.48 -23.68
CA HIS A 633 -23.27 4.55 -25.12
C HIS A 633 -21.81 4.27 -25.44
N LEU A 634 -21.56 3.13 -26.08
CA LEU A 634 -20.27 2.77 -26.69
C LEU A 634 -20.30 3.11 -28.18
N HIS A 635 -19.38 3.96 -28.61
CA HIS A 635 -19.24 4.40 -29.99
C HIS A 635 -17.88 4.01 -30.58
N VAL A 636 -17.91 3.27 -31.68
CA VAL A 636 -16.74 2.79 -32.40
C VAL A 636 -16.67 3.53 -33.73
N ARG A 637 -15.75 4.50 -33.82
CA ARG A 637 -15.66 5.44 -34.95
C ARG A 637 -15.06 4.81 -36.20
N SER A 638 -15.30 5.41 -37.35
CA SER A 638 -14.68 4.99 -38.62
C SER A 638 -13.15 4.88 -38.49
N GLY A 639 -12.56 3.83 -39.05
CA GLY A 639 -11.12 3.54 -38.95
C GLY A 639 -10.67 2.95 -37.62
N SER A 640 -11.56 2.74 -36.65
CA SER A 640 -11.25 2.05 -35.38
C SER A 640 -11.68 0.58 -35.40
N THR A 641 -11.24 -0.18 -34.39
CA THR A 641 -11.58 -1.60 -34.24
C THR A 641 -12.14 -1.91 -32.86
N LEU A 642 -13.26 -2.63 -32.81
CA LEU A 642 -13.72 -3.38 -31.64
C LEU A 642 -13.55 -4.87 -31.91
N ALA A 643 -12.72 -5.53 -31.10
CA ALA A 643 -12.35 -6.93 -31.25
C ALA A 643 -12.65 -7.74 -29.98
N LEU A 644 -13.24 -8.93 -30.14
CA LEU A 644 -13.48 -9.88 -29.05
C LEU A 644 -12.77 -11.21 -29.35
N ARG A 645 -12.03 -11.72 -28.37
CA ARG A 645 -11.28 -12.99 -28.44
C ARG A 645 -11.57 -13.89 -27.24
N LYS A 646 -11.24 -15.18 -27.40
CA LYS A 646 -11.23 -16.20 -26.34
C LYS A 646 -12.52 -16.26 -25.53
N GLY A 647 -13.65 -16.31 -26.23
CA GLY A 647 -14.97 -16.43 -25.62
C GLY A 647 -15.49 -15.17 -24.92
N SER A 648 -14.84 -14.01 -25.10
CA SER A 648 -15.31 -12.75 -24.51
C SER A 648 -16.72 -12.38 -24.95
N VAL A 649 -17.48 -11.75 -24.06
CA VAL A 649 -18.89 -11.42 -24.26
C VAL A 649 -19.16 -9.95 -23.96
N ILE A 650 -19.91 -9.27 -24.83
CA ILE A 650 -20.51 -7.96 -24.52
C ILE A 650 -21.99 -8.15 -24.18
N HIS A 651 -22.43 -7.58 -23.06
CA HIS A 651 -23.84 -7.48 -22.67
C HIS A 651 -24.31 -6.02 -22.79
N LEU A 652 -25.37 -5.80 -23.57
CA LEU A 652 -26.04 -4.51 -23.68
C LEU A 652 -27.33 -4.57 -22.87
N MET A 653 -27.31 -3.93 -21.69
CA MET A 653 -28.49 -3.88 -20.82
C MET A 653 -29.57 -2.97 -21.41
N PRO A 654 -30.84 -3.08 -20.98
CA PRO A 654 -31.93 -2.25 -21.49
C PRO A 654 -31.57 -0.75 -21.54
N GLY A 655 -31.83 -0.09 -22.67
CA GLY A 655 -31.46 1.30 -22.94
C GLY A 655 -29.99 1.55 -23.31
N ALA A 656 -29.11 0.55 -23.26
CA ALA A 656 -27.72 0.69 -23.69
C ALA A 656 -27.60 0.72 -25.23
N TYR A 657 -26.55 1.38 -25.73
CA TYR A 657 -26.31 1.54 -27.16
C TYR A 657 -24.87 1.22 -27.57
N LEU A 658 -24.72 0.26 -28.48
CA LEU A 658 -23.50 0.02 -29.23
C LEU A 658 -23.64 0.56 -30.66
N GLN A 659 -22.85 1.57 -30.99
CA GLN A 659 -22.80 2.16 -32.32
C GLN A 659 -21.45 1.88 -32.96
N VAL A 660 -21.46 1.22 -34.13
CA VAL A 660 -20.27 0.96 -34.94
C VAL A 660 -20.45 1.68 -36.28
N GLU A 661 -19.65 2.73 -36.51
CA GLU A 661 -19.75 3.56 -37.71
C GLU A 661 -19.37 2.82 -38.99
N ASP A 662 -19.79 3.39 -40.12
CA ASP A 662 -19.33 2.93 -41.42
C ASP A 662 -17.82 3.14 -41.58
N GLY A 663 -17.09 2.05 -41.77
CA GLY A 663 -15.62 2.07 -41.90
C GLY A 663 -14.90 1.66 -40.62
N ALA A 664 -15.62 1.47 -39.51
CA ALA A 664 -15.10 0.77 -38.35
C ALA A 664 -15.08 -0.76 -38.56
N SER A 665 -14.20 -1.45 -37.84
CA SER A 665 -14.09 -2.91 -37.82
C SER A 665 -14.71 -3.49 -36.55
N LEU A 666 -15.54 -4.52 -36.72
CA LEU A 666 -16.10 -5.31 -35.63
C LEU A 666 -15.74 -6.78 -35.85
N THR A 667 -14.84 -7.31 -35.02
CA THR A 667 -14.27 -8.65 -35.17
C THR A 667 -14.53 -9.52 -33.94
N LEU A 668 -15.12 -10.70 -34.16
CA LEU A 668 -15.45 -11.66 -33.09
C LEU A 668 -14.93 -13.04 -33.48
N GLU A 669 -14.12 -13.65 -32.59
CA GLU A 669 -13.77 -15.06 -32.67
C GLU A 669 -15.00 -15.97 -32.48
N ARG A 670 -14.89 -17.25 -32.88
CA ARG A 670 -16.04 -18.17 -33.07
C ARG A 670 -16.95 -18.27 -31.84
N ASP A 671 -16.37 -18.22 -30.65
CA ASP A 671 -17.01 -18.38 -29.34
C ASP A 671 -17.44 -17.06 -28.68
N CYS A 672 -17.03 -15.91 -29.24
CA CYS A 672 -17.35 -14.59 -28.70
C CYS A 672 -18.76 -14.13 -29.08
N ARG A 673 -19.38 -13.30 -28.24
CA ARG A 673 -20.79 -12.89 -28.41
C ARG A 673 -21.05 -11.43 -28.03
N ILE A 674 -22.06 -10.85 -28.68
CA ILE A 674 -22.77 -9.64 -28.26
C ILE A 674 -24.21 -10.05 -27.94
N VAL A 675 -24.64 -9.79 -26.70
CA VAL A 675 -25.96 -10.13 -26.17
C VAL A 675 -26.73 -8.83 -25.95
N VAL A 676 -27.87 -8.71 -26.64
CA VAL A 676 -28.76 -7.55 -26.57
C VAL A 676 -29.92 -7.90 -25.65
N HIS A 677 -30.08 -7.18 -24.54
CA HIS A 677 -31.16 -7.40 -23.56
C HIS A 677 -32.25 -6.34 -23.72
N GLY A 678 -33.51 -6.76 -23.71
CA GLY A 678 -34.66 -5.85 -23.76
C GLY A 678 -34.64 -4.91 -24.97
N ASP A 679 -34.70 -3.61 -24.71
CA ASP A 679 -34.73 -2.53 -25.72
C ASP A 679 -33.35 -1.98 -26.09
N ALA A 680 -32.26 -2.63 -25.67
CA ALA A 680 -30.91 -2.26 -26.02
C ALA A 680 -30.67 -2.27 -27.55
N ARG A 681 -29.71 -1.47 -28.02
CA ARG A 681 -29.53 -1.21 -29.46
C ARG A 681 -28.11 -1.53 -29.94
N VAL A 682 -28.04 -2.12 -31.13
CA VAL A 682 -26.79 -2.28 -31.90
C VAL A 682 -26.98 -1.68 -33.29
N THR A 683 -26.13 -0.71 -33.66
CA THR A 683 -26.06 -0.18 -35.03
C THR A 683 -24.71 -0.55 -35.64
N THR A 684 -24.74 -1.18 -36.81
CA THR A 684 -23.55 -1.53 -37.60
C THR A 684 -23.95 -1.65 -39.08
N LYS A 685 -22.97 -1.79 -39.99
CA LYS A 685 -23.22 -2.14 -41.40
C LYS A 685 -24.16 -3.33 -41.50
N ALA A 686 -25.25 -3.20 -42.26
CA ALA A 686 -26.29 -4.24 -42.37
C ALA A 686 -25.73 -5.63 -42.76
N LYS A 687 -24.67 -5.68 -43.57
CA LYS A 687 -23.97 -6.92 -43.94
C LYS A 687 -23.25 -7.56 -42.74
N VAL A 688 -22.59 -6.75 -41.90
CA VAL A 688 -21.88 -7.21 -40.69
C VAL A 688 -22.89 -7.74 -39.68
N GLY A 689 -23.95 -6.97 -39.38
CA GLY A 689 -24.99 -7.39 -38.45
C GLY A 689 -25.67 -8.71 -38.85
N ARG A 690 -26.02 -8.88 -40.14
CA ARG A 690 -26.57 -10.15 -40.65
C ARG A 690 -25.59 -11.32 -40.53
N LYS A 691 -24.30 -11.08 -40.79
CA LYS A 691 -23.25 -12.10 -40.64
C LYS A 691 -23.10 -12.55 -39.20
N LEU A 692 -23.08 -11.63 -38.23
CA LEU A 692 -22.96 -11.96 -36.81
C LEU A 692 -24.19 -12.74 -36.31
N LYS A 693 -25.41 -12.34 -36.71
CA LYS A 693 -26.64 -13.08 -36.40
C LYS A 693 -26.62 -14.51 -36.97
N LYS A 694 -26.23 -14.67 -38.25
CA LYS A 694 -26.11 -16.00 -38.88
C LYS A 694 -25.10 -16.91 -38.16
N LYS A 695 -24.05 -16.32 -37.58
CA LYS A 695 -23.03 -17.04 -36.79
C LYS A 695 -23.43 -17.27 -35.32
N GLY A 696 -24.58 -16.77 -34.87
CA GLY A 696 -24.97 -16.83 -33.45
C GLY A 696 -24.11 -15.94 -32.53
N GLN A 697 -23.37 -14.99 -33.10
CA GLN A 697 -22.47 -14.08 -32.36
C GLN A 697 -23.16 -12.76 -31.97
N LEU A 698 -24.31 -12.44 -32.56
CA LEU A 698 -25.20 -11.35 -32.13
C LEU A 698 -26.56 -11.94 -31.80
N ILE A 699 -26.93 -11.96 -30.52
CA ILE A 699 -28.14 -12.60 -30.02
C ILE A 699 -28.99 -11.63 -29.20
N ASN A 700 -30.31 -11.82 -29.25
CA ASN A 700 -31.24 -11.13 -28.36
C ASN A 700 -31.54 -12.06 -27.19
N ALA A 701 -31.29 -11.61 -25.97
CA ALA A 701 -31.81 -12.26 -24.77
C ALA A 701 -33.28 -11.90 -24.63
N GLN A 702 -34.13 -12.92 -24.45
CA GLN A 702 -35.56 -12.73 -24.18
C GLN A 702 -35.80 -12.24 -22.76
#